data_AF-A0A8T0KJ29-F1
#
_entry.id   AF-A0A8T0KJ29-F1
#
_cell.length_a   1.000
_cell.length_b   1.000
_cell.length_c   1.000
_cell.angle_alpha   90.00
_cell.angle_beta   90.00
_cell.angle_gamma   90.00
#
_symmetry.space_group_name_H-M   'P 1'
#
loop_
_entity.id
_entity.type
_entity.pdbx_description
1 polymer ?
#
loop_
_entity_poly.entity_id
_entity_poly.type
_entity_poly.pdbx_seq_one_letter_code
_entity_poly.pdbx_strand_id
1 'polypeptide(L)'
;MAKQQSYDVVSDFIDFLNASPTAFHAVDEAKKRLKSAGFQQLSERELWDLQPGHKYFFTRNHSTVVAFAVGKKYVAGNGFYIIGAHTDSPCLKLKPVSKGTLRRAADVAVSWGTRREREMLVIHSVPFLLETVWVGERENDLFYEELFSGKLGGQKNDVTALTNLKDGVVKGGILEVGVQIYGGGLWHTWFDRDLTVAGRVIVREENAGSVSYSHHLVRIEEPIMRIPTLAIHLDKTVSSDGFKFNNETHLIPILATSLKGELNKLSSENGPVENGNQTDGNKAIDKTGTTNTKHHLLLLQLLASKLGCEPDDIYDFELQACDTQPSTVGGAAREFIFSGRLDNLCMSFCSLKESHSGMNATYYFELFSSVLAFRVTGLDPGLNSQPTRGYPGCVELFISHIVSIACFKWVCMTLGLLPLFPSTGDFSSQKGMHNLDVWLPLSITVVLWKMPINLRLNIISSRVNQGVALIDATSSESSLEEETGVRMVALFDHEEVGSASAQGAGSPVMLNAVTRVTNTFGTNPNLLEKAAQRSYLVSADMAHALHPNYMEKHEVNHQPKLHGGLVIKNNANQRYATNAVTSFYFREIATKHNLPVQDFVVRNDMSCGSTIGPILASGVGIRTVDVGAPQLSMHSIREICAVDDVKYSYEHFKAFYQEFSHLDGKMVVDI
;
A
#
# COMPACT_ATOMS: atom_id res chain seq x y z
N MET A 1 27.25 13.92 -19.62
CA MET A 1 27.41 13.14 -18.38
C MET A 1 26.08 12.45 -18.08
N ALA A 2 25.89 11.23 -18.57
CA ALA A 2 24.74 10.41 -18.18
C ALA A 2 25.04 9.82 -16.79
N LYS A 3 24.27 10.24 -15.76
CA LYS A 3 24.34 9.65 -14.43
C LYS A 3 23.78 8.22 -14.52
N GLN A 4 24.64 7.26 -14.24
CA GLN A 4 24.30 5.86 -14.02
C GLN A 4 23.39 5.81 -12.77
N GLN A 5 22.12 5.45 -12.98
CA GLN A 5 21.07 5.55 -11.97
C GLN A 5 21.25 4.43 -10.94
N SER A 6 21.87 4.74 -9.79
CA SER A 6 21.73 3.94 -8.58
C SER A 6 20.28 4.03 -8.12
N TYR A 7 19.63 2.91 -7.81
CA TYR A 7 18.29 2.90 -7.23
C TYR A 7 18.29 3.63 -5.88
N ASP A 8 17.51 4.71 -5.78
CA ASP A 8 17.41 5.57 -4.59
C ASP A 8 16.35 5.01 -3.63
N VAL A 9 16.65 4.96 -2.32
CA VAL A 9 15.71 4.56 -1.25
C VAL A 9 14.38 5.29 -1.38
N VAL A 10 14.43 6.56 -1.77
CA VAL A 10 13.26 7.41 -1.95
C VAL A 10 12.40 6.93 -3.12
N SER A 11 13.01 6.56 -4.25
CA SER A 11 12.26 6.07 -5.41
C SER A 11 11.53 4.76 -5.12
N ASP A 12 12.18 3.82 -4.43
CA ASP A 12 11.56 2.57 -4.02
C ASP A 12 10.43 2.80 -2.99
N PHE A 13 10.59 3.79 -2.12
CA PHE A 13 9.52 4.17 -1.18
C PHE A 13 8.28 4.70 -1.90
N ILE A 14 8.48 5.55 -2.92
CA ILE A 14 7.39 6.05 -3.77
C ILE A 14 6.69 4.89 -4.47
N ASP A 15 7.43 3.93 -5.00
CA ASP A 15 6.86 2.75 -5.65
C ASP A 15 6.05 1.89 -4.66
N PHE A 16 6.57 1.68 -3.45
CA PHE A 16 5.86 0.98 -2.36
C PHE A 16 4.54 1.67 -1.99
N LEU A 17 4.55 3.00 -1.80
CA LEU A 17 3.36 3.79 -1.47
C LEU A 17 2.30 3.71 -2.58
N ASN A 18 2.73 3.81 -3.84
CA ASN A 18 1.87 3.73 -5.00
C ASN A 18 1.30 2.32 -5.21
N ALA A 19 2.06 1.27 -4.87
CA ALA A 19 1.59 -0.12 -4.90
C ALA A 19 0.67 -0.47 -3.71
N SER A 20 0.64 0.36 -2.66
CA SER A 20 -0.03 0.06 -1.38
C SER A 20 -1.18 1.04 -1.07
N PRO A 21 -2.28 1.05 -1.84
CA PRO A 21 -3.43 1.92 -1.58
C PRO A 21 -4.23 1.53 -0.31
N THR A 22 -4.07 0.30 0.18
CA THR A 22 -4.75 -0.25 1.36
C THR A 22 -3.81 -1.13 2.18
N ALA A 23 -4.15 -1.42 3.45
CA ALA A 23 -3.39 -2.36 4.29
C ALA A 23 -3.20 -3.74 3.65
N PHE A 24 -4.21 -4.21 2.89
CA PHE A 24 -4.12 -5.49 2.17
C PHE A 24 -3.06 -5.48 1.07
N HIS A 25 -2.95 -4.36 0.34
CA HIS A 25 -1.94 -4.19 -0.69
C HIS A 25 -0.54 -3.96 -0.09
N ALA A 26 -0.46 -3.24 1.04
CA ALA A 26 0.79 -3.07 1.78
C ALA A 26 1.36 -4.43 2.24
N VAL A 27 0.52 -5.34 2.73
CA VAL A 27 0.94 -6.71 3.09
C VAL A 27 1.28 -7.55 1.86
N ASP A 28 0.54 -7.44 0.77
CA ASP A 28 0.87 -8.17 -0.46
C ASP A 28 2.22 -7.73 -1.04
N GLU A 29 2.51 -6.44 -1.01
CA GLU A 29 3.79 -5.87 -1.41
C GLU A 29 4.93 -6.28 -0.46
N ALA A 30 4.70 -6.24 0.86
CA ALA A 30 5.64 -6.77 1.84
C ALA A 30 5.94 -8.27 1.61
N LYS A 31 4.91 -9.07 1.32
CA LYS A 31 5.05 -10.51 1.00
C LYS A 31 5.89 -10.73 -0.26
N LYS A 32 5.65 -9.98 -1.33
CA LYS A 32 6.45 -10.06 -2.57
C LYS A 32 7.92 -9.77 -2.30
N ARG A 33 8.19 -8.74 -1.51
CA ARG A 33 9.57 -8.35 -1.14
C ARG A 33 10.25 -9.39 -0.27
N LEU A 34 9.56 -9.89 0.75
CA LEU A 34 10.08 -10.95 1.63
C LEU A 34 10.38 -12.24 0.86
N LYS A 35 9.50 -12.65 -0.07
CA LYS A 35 9.74 -13.84 -0.91
C LYS A 35 10.94 -13.64 -1.84
N SER A 36 11.05 -12.47 -2.47
CA SER A 36 12.18 -12.13 -3.36
C SER A 36 13.51 -12.13 -2.61
N ALA A 37 13.47 -11.76 -1.32
CA ALA A 37 14.58 -11.84 -0.38
C ALA A 37 14.87 -13.24 0.21
N GLY A 38 14.19 -14.28 -0.25
CA GLY A 38 14.39 -15.66 0.19
C GLY A 38 13.79 -15.99 1.56
N PHE A 39 12.82 -15.22 2.06
CA PHE A 39 12.06 -15.63 3.24
C PHE A 39 11.04 -16.70 2.88
N GLN A 40 10.95 -17.73 3.71
CA GLN A 40 9.96 -18.79 3.56
C GLN A 40 8.62 -18.37 4.18
N GLN A 41 7.54 -18.48 3.39
CA GLN A 41 6.19 -18.24 3.91
C GLN A 41 5.75 -19.42 4.78
N LEU A 42 5.30 -19.13 6.00
CA LEU A 42 4.72 -20.07 6.93
C LEU A 42 3.19 -19.94 6.94
N SER A 43 2.52 -21.04 7.23
CA SER A 43 1.10 -21.06 7.57
C SER A 43 0.94 -20.99 9.09
N GLU A 44 0.09 -20.10 9.60
CA GLU A 44 -0.23 -20.09 11.02
C GLU A 44 -1.02 -21.32 11.47
N ARG A 45 -1.67 -22.02 10.52
CA ARG A 45 -2.49 -23.20 10.75
C ARG A 45 -1.70 -24.50 10.86
N GLU A 46 -0.44 -24.49 10.44
CA GLU A 46 0.44 -25.66 10.45
C GLU A 46 1.46 -25.56 11.59
N LEU A 47 2.06 -26.70 11.95
CA LEU A 47 3.28 -26.71 12.79
C LEU A 47 4.44 -26.07 12.03
N TRP A 48 5.36 -25.43 12.76
CA TRP A 48 6.53 -24.77 12.16
C TRP A 48 7.79 -25.61 12.38
N ASP A 49 8.45 -25.94 11.28
CA ASP A 49 9.81 -26.49 11.28
C ASP A 49 10.79 -25.35 11.00
N LEU A 50 11.38 -24.82 12.08
CA LEU A 50 12.28 -23.67 12.02
C LEU A 50 13.72 -24.12 12.20
N GLN A 51 14.62 -23.51 11.43
CA GLN A 51 16.04 -23.82 11.43
C GLN A 51 16.87 -22.56 11.76
N PRO A 52 17.97 -22.67 12.53
CA PRO A 52 18.87 -21.54 12.75
C PRO A 52 19.52 -21.08 11.44
N GLY A 53 19.69 -19.78 11.26
CA GLY A 53 20.21 -19.17 10.02
C GLY A 53 19.17 -19.00 8.92
N HIS A 54 17.92 -19.43 9.12
CA HIS A 54 16.85 -19.30 8.13
C HIS A 54 15.91 -18.12 8.41
N LYS A 55 15.13 -17.75 7.38
CA LYS A 55 14.28 -16.56 7.34
C LYS A 55 12.85 -16.94 6.99
N TYR A 56 11.89 -16.42 7.75
CA TYR A 56 10.49 -16.84 7.69
C TYR A 56 9.54 -15.65 7.80
N PHE A 57 8.34 -15.78 7.25
CA PHE A 57 7.28 -14.82 7.51
C PHE A 57 5.90 -15.49 7.44
N PHE A 58 4.91 -14.89 8.07
CA PHE A 58 3.51 -15.25 7.88
C PHE A 58 2.64 -14.01 7.86
N THR A 59 1.41 -14.16 7.36
CA THR A 59 0.42 -13.10 7.32
C THR A 59 -0.82 -13.51 8.08
N ARG A 60 -1.46 -12.56 8.77
CA ARG A 60 -2.77 -12.75 9.39
C ARG A 60 -3.79 -11.80 8.76
N ASN A 61 -4.96 -12.33 8.40
CA ASN A 61 -6.02 -11.60 7.69
C ASN A 61 -5.60 -10.96 6.34
N HIS A 62 -4.38 -11.24 5.87
CA HIS A 62 -3.75 -10.54 4.75
C HIS A 62 -3.63 -9.02 4.96
N SER A 63 -3.64 -8.55 6.21
CA SER A 63 -3.47 -7.13 6.57
C SER A 63 -2.42 -6.89 7.66
N THR A 64 -1.99 -7.96 8.35
CA THR A 64 -0.80 -7.98 9.22
C THR A 64 0.23 -8.94 8.68
N VAL A 65 1.51 -8.58 8.78
CA VAL A 65 2.65 -9.45 8.43
C VAL A 65 3.67 -9.48 9.56
N VAL A 66 4.15 -10.68 9.90
CA VAL A 66 5.27 -10.87 10.83
C VAL A 66 6.36 -11.62 10.08
N ALA A 67 7.55 -11.01 10.01
CA ALA A 67 8.73 -11.57 9.37
C ALA A 67 9.87 -11.66 10.37
N PHE A 68 10.63 -12.74 10.34
CA PHE A 68 11.74 -12.94 11.26
C PHE A 68 12.87 -13.77 10.65
N ALA A 69 14.08 -13.53 11.13
CA ALA A 69 15.28 -14.29 10.79
C ALA A 69 15.91 -14.84 12.06
N VAL A 70 16.12 -16.16 12.09
CA VAL A 70 16.68 -16.86 13.25
C VAL A 70 18.20 -16.81 13.14
N GLY A 71 18.89 -16.24 14.14
CA GLY A 71 20.35 -16.25 14.18
C GLY A 71 20.93 -17.66 14.18
N LYS A 72 22.10 -17.85 13.56
CA LYS A 72 22.73 -19.18 13.47
C LYS A 72 23.21 -19.71 14.83
N LYS A 73 23.47 -18.79 15.78
CA LYS A 73 23.82 -19.10 17.17
C LYS A 73 22.63 -18.92 18.13
N TYR A 74 21.41 -18.80 17.60
CA TYR A 74 20.23 -18.71 18.43
C TYR A 74 20.04 -19.99 19.26
N VAL A 75 19.73 -19.80 20.54
CA VAL A 75 19.27 -20.84 21.45
C VAL A 75 18.03 -20.34 22.18
N ALA A 76 17.12 -21.25 22.53
CA ALA A 76 15.89 -20.86 23.22
C ALA A 76 16.17 -20.10 24.53
N GLY A 77 15.44 -19.00 24.73
CA GLY A 77 15.68 -18.04 25.81
C GLY A 77 16.64 -16.90 25.46
N ASN A 78 17.17 -16.85 24.23
CA ASN A 78 17.78 -15.63 23.69
C ASN A 78 16.71 -14.63 23.24
N GLY A 79 17.13 -13.36 23.09
CA GLY A 79 16.24 -12.24 22.81
C GLY A 79 15.76 -12.14 21.37
N PHE A 80 14.70 -11.36 21.21
CA PHE A 80 14.13 -10.92 19.94
C PHE A 80 14.38 -9.42 19.78
N TYR A 81 14.86 -9.03 18.60
CA TYR A 81 15.11 -7.64 18.24
C TYR A 81 14.04 -7.26 17.24
N ILE A 82 13.06 -6.48 17.70
CA ILE A 82 11.79 -6.34 17.01
C ILE A 82 11.62 -4.90 16.56
N ILE A 83 11.18 -4.68 15.33
CA ILE A 83 10.61 -3.42 14.88
C ILE A 83 9.12 -3.65 14.62
N GLY A 84 8.27 -2.96 15.37
CA GLY A 84 6.83 -2.92 15.17
C GLY A 84 6.42 -1.65 14.43
N ALA A 85 5.55 -1.75 13.43
CA ALA A 85 4.89 -0.61 12.77
C ALA A 85 3.47 -1.02 12.35
N HIS A 86 2.74 -0.17 11.62
CA HIS A 86 1.39 -0.52 11.14
C HIS A 86 1.17 -0.26 9.65
N THR A 87 0.26 -1.06 9.08
CA THR A 87 -0.06 -1.12 7.64
C THR A 87 -1.27 -0.30 7.25
N ASP A 88 -2.10 0.09 8.22
CA ASP A 88 -3.30 0.87 8.02
C ASP A 88 -3.07 2.38 8.17
N SER A 89 -4.01 3.14 7.61
CA SER A 89 -4.05 4.60 7.66
C SER A 89 -5.53 5.04 7.71
N PRO A 90 -5.84 6.28 8.14
CA PRO A 90 -7.21 6.76 8.16
C PRO A 90 -7.77 6.83 6.74
N CYS A 91 -8.99 6.32 6.55
CA CYS A 91 -9.61 6.25 5.23
C CYS A 91 -11.14 6.21 5.30
N LEU A 92 -11.78 6.32 4.13
CA LEU A 92 -13.21 6.08 3.97
C LEU A 92 -13.42 4.66 3.47
N LYS A 93 -13.94 3.77 4.32
CA LYS A 93 -14.31 2.40 3.92
C LYS A 93 -15.72 2.39 3.33
N LEU A 94 -15.98 1.59 2.30
CA LEU A 94 -17.34 1.41 1.80
C LEU A 94 -18.18 0.69 2.86
N LYS A 95 -19.44 1.12 3.04
CA LYS A 95 -20.38 0.45 3.95
C LYS A 95 -20.79 -0.92 3.37
N PRO A 96 -21.10 -1.93 4.22
CA PRO A 96 -21.61 -3.23 3.76
C PRO A 96 -22.90 -3.15 2.93
N VAL A 97 -23.64 -2.05 3.08
CA VAL A 97 -24.68 -1.63 2.14
C VAL A 97 -24.29 -0.23 1.69
N SER A 98 -23.70 -0.13 0.51
CA SER A 98 -23.17 1.13 -0.02
C SER A 98 -24.10 1.80 -1.02
N LYS A 99 -25.15 1.12 -1.50
CA LYS A 99 -26.17 1.74 -2.34
C LYS A 99 -26.92 2.80 -1.53
N GLY A 100 -26.67 4.08 -1.81
CA GLY A 100 -27.42 5.18 -1.24
C GLY A 100 -28.88 5.12 -1.70
N THR A 101 -29.81 4.79 -0.81
CA THR A 101 -31.25 5.00 -1.02
C THR A 101 -31.71 6.11 -0.08
N LEU A 102 -32.56 7.01 -0.59
CA LEU A 102 -33.32 7.91 0.26
C LEU A 102 -34.06 7.04 1.29
N ARG A 103 -33.70 7.15 2.58
CA ARG A 103 -34.64 6.79 3.64
C ARG A 103 -35.87 7.66 3.38
N ARG A 104 -37.04 7.04 3.21
CA ARG A 104 -38.28 7.80 3.11
C ARG A 104 -38.35 8.70 4.34
N ALA A 105 -38.79 9.95 4.18
CA ALA A 105 -39.11 10.82 5.32
C ALA A 105 -40.05 10.12 6.33
N ALA A 106 -40.84 9.13 5.88
CA ALA A 106 -41.65 8.24 6.71
C ALA A 106 -40.86 7.40 7.74
N ASP A 107 -39.62 6.98 7.46
CA ASP A 107 -38.84 6.11 8.37
C ASP A 107 -38.28 6.90 9.57
N VAL A 108 -38.14 8.23 9.43
CA VAL A 108 -37.82 9.11 10.56
C VAL A 108 -39.06 9.29 11.44
N ALA A 109 -40.26 9.38 10.87
CA ALA A 109 -41.50 9.51 11.64
C ALA A 109 -41.80 8.27 12.52
N VAL A 110 -41.46 7.06 12.06
CA VAL A 110 -41.69 5.82 12.83
C VAL A 110 -40.75 5.69 14.04
N SER A 111 -39.56 6.32 14.00
CA SER A 111 -38.65 6.39 15.15
C SER A 111 -39.11 7.38 16.23
N TRP A 112 -40.00 8.31 15.91
CA TRP A 112 -40.59 9.25 16.87
C TRP A 112 -41.97 8.80 17.38
N GLY A 113 -42.58 7.80 16.73
CA GLY A 113 -43.91 7.28 17.08
C GLY A 113 -43.96 6.18 18.16
N THR A 114 -42.81 5.67 18.65
CA THR A 114 -42.78 4.56 19.62
C THR A 114 -42.11 4.90 20.96
N ARG A 115 -41.74 6.16 21.19
CA ARG A 115 -41.10 6.62 22.45
C ARG A 115 -42.05 7.38 23.38
N ARG A 116 -43.34 7.02 23.40
CA ARG A 116 -44.36 7.63 24.29
C ARG A 116 -45.19 6.65 25.15
N GLU A 117 -44.84 5.36 25.21
CA GLU A 117 -45.62 4.38 26.00
C GLU A 117 -44.84 3.54 27.02
N ARG A 118 -43.58 3.85 27.33
CA ARG A 118 -42.90 3.22 28.48
C ARG A 118 -42.04 4.24 29.22
N GLU A 119 -42.64 4.84 30.25
CA GLU A 119 -42.03 5.13 31.55
C GLU A 119 -43.02 5.97 32.37
N MET A 120 -43.97 5.27 33.00
CA MET A 120 -44.69 5.79 34.15
C MET A 120 -43.83 5.45 35.38
N LEU A 121 -42.91 6.35 35.76
CA LEU A 121 -42.29 6.30 37.08
C LEU A 121 -42.27 7.72 37.68
N VAL A 122 -42.98 7.81 38.80
CA VAL A 122 -43.15 8.95 39.68
C VAL A 122 -41.81 9.45 40.21
N ILE A 123 -41.58 10.78 40.22
CA ILE A 123 -40.97 11.55 41.34
C ILE A 123 -41.24 13.05 41.11
N HIS A 124 -41.54 13.73 42.23
CA HIS A 124 -42.06 15.09 42.36
C HIS A 124 -41.08 16.25 42.09
N SER A 125 -41.69 17.40 41.78
CA SER A 125 -41.33 18.80 42.16
C SER A 125 -40.14 19.51 41.49
N VAL A 126 -40.45 20.51 40.65
CA VAL A 126 -40.21 21.98 40.79
C VAL A 126 -40.33 22.64 39.37
N PRO A 127 -41.08 23.74 39.18
CA PRO A 127 -41.24 24.42 37.89
C PRO A 127 -40.31 25.64 37.78
N PHE A 128 -39.74 25.94 36.60
CA PHE A 128 -39.54 27.33 36.14
C PHE A 128 -39.13 27.43 34.64
N LEU A 129 -39.85 28.31 33.94
CA LEU A 129 -39.61 29.06 32.70
C LEU A 129 -38.52 28.64 31.70
N LEU A 130 -38.93 28.49 30.43
CA LEU A 130 -38.61 29.47 29.37
C LEU A 130 -39.46 29.23 28.11
N GLU A 131 -40.42 30.13 27.90
CA GLU A 131 -40.91 30.48 26.56
C GLU A 131 -39.76 31.11 25.76
N THR A 132 -39.66 30.84 24.46
CA THR A 132 -39.99 31.77 23.35
C THR A 132 -39.29 31.33 22.05
N VAL A 133 -40.02 31.47 20.93
CA VAL A 133 -39.60 31.58 19.52
C VAL A 133 -39.34 30.28 18.73
N TRP A 134 -40.36 29.85 17.99
CA TRP A 134 -40.17 29.32 16.64
C TRP A 134 -41.23 29.95 15.72
N VAL A 135 -40.79 30.80 14.80
CA VAL A 135 -41.58 31.50 13.77
C VAL A 135 -40.94 31.19 12.42
N GLY A 136 -41.73 30.69 11.47
CA GLY A 136 -41.44 30.58 10.03
C GLY A 136 -40.46 29.44 9.67
N GLU A 137 -40.68 28.58 8.67
CA GLU A 137 -41.35 28.78 7.39
C GLU A 137 -42.14 27.51 7.00
N ARG A 138 -43.40 27.70 6.59
CA ARG A 138 -44.27 26.72 5.93
C ARG A 138 -44.45 27.17 4.49
N GLU A 139 -43.51 26.84 3.61
CA GLU A 139 -43.68 26.92 2.16
C GLU A 139 -42.92 25.77 1.52
N ASN A 140 -43.58 24.62 1.35
CA ASN A 140 -43.24 23.57 0.37
C ASN A 140 -44.23 22.38 0.36
N ASP A 141 -45.18 22.32 1.31
CA ASP A 141 -46.14 21.22 1.38
C ASP A 141 -47.37 21.35 0.46
N LEU A 142 -47.51 22.43 -0.32
CA LEU A 142 -48.68 22.65 -1.17
C LEU A 142 -48.51 22.21 -2.65
N PHE A 143 -47.34 21.73 -3.06
CA PHE A 143 -47.13 21.29 -4.45
C PHE A 143 -47.42 19.80 -4.69
N TYR A 144 -47.61 19.01 -3.63
CA TYR A 144 -47.73 17.55 -3.72
C TYR A 144 -49.17 16.99 -3.60
N GLU A 145 -50.16 17.78 -3.18
CA GLU A 145 -51.56 17.31 -3.11
C GLU A 145 -52.35 17.48 -4.42
N GLU A 146 -51.97 18.41 -5.31
CA GLU A 146 -52.71 18.61 -6.57
C GLU A 146 -52.44 17.53 -7.63
N LEU A 147 -51.36 16.75 -7.54
CA LEU A 147 -51.08 15.66 -8.49
C LEU A 147 -51.88 14.37 -8.20
N PHE A 148 -52.44 14.21 -6.99
CA PHE A 148 -53.17 13.01 -6.58
C PHE A 148 -54.69 13.18 -6.49
N SER A 149 -55.21 14.41 -6.62
CA SER A 149 -56.65 14.61 -6.77
C SER A 149 -57.02 14.44 -8.26
N GLY A 150 -57.45 13.23 -8.63
CA GLY A 150 -57.80 12.85 -10.01
C GLY A 150 -58.94 13.68 -10.61
N LYS A 151 -58.65 14.91 -11.05
CA LYS A 151 -59.52 15.79 -11.82
C LYS A 151 -58.71 16.52 -12.87
N LEU A 152 -58.44 15.84 -13.99
CA LEU A 152 -58.38 16.43 -15.33
C LEU A 152 -58.39 15.27 -16.32
N GLY A 153 -59.49 15.14 -17.06
CA GLY A 153 -59.61 14.18 -18.14
C GLY A 153 -58.80 14.67 -19.35
N GLY A 154 -57.94 13.80 -19.90
CA GLY A 154 -57.27 14.06 -21.17
C GLY A 154 -56.02 13.19 -21.36
N GLN A 155 -56.08 12.31 -22.36
CA GLN A 155 -54.98 11.54 -22.97
C GLN A 155 -54.20 10.55 -22.07
N LYS A 156 -54.76 9.33 -21.98
CA LYS A 156 -53.97 8.10 -21.82
C LYS A 156 -53.23 7.86 -23.14
N ASN A 157 -51.92 8.05 -23.17
CA ASN A 157 -50.92 7.35 -24.00
C ASN A 157 -49.60 8.16 -23.91
N ASP A 158 -48.85 7.96 -22.82
CA ASP A 158 -47.39 8.25 -22.69
C ASP A 158 -46.86 8.12 -21.24
N VAL A 159 -47.71 7.73 -20.27
CA VAL A 159 -47.31 7.60 -18.85
C VAL A 159 -46.70 6.22 -18.50
N THR A 160 -46.55 5.33 -19.48
CA THR A 160 -46.02 3.97 -19.25
C THR A 160 -44.49 3.90 -19.21
N ALA A 161 -43.78 4.98 -19.55
CA ALA A 161 -42.31 5.04 -19.49
C ALA A 161 -41.77 5.55 -18.13
N LEU A 162 -42.59 6.21 -17.31
CA LEU A 162 -42.16 6.83 -16.04
C LEU A 162 -42.55 6.03 -14.78
N THR A 163 -43.38 4.99 -14.92
CA THR A 163 -43.92 4.21 -13.79
C THR A 163 -43.11 2.95 -13.44
N ASN A 164 -42.00 2.69 -14.14
CA ASN A 164 -41.09 1.57 -13.88
C ASN A 164 -39.86 1.90 -13.02
N LEU A 165 -39.77 3.11 -12.46
CA LEU A 165 -38.77 3.46 -11.42
C LEU A 165 -39.17 2.83 -10.08
N LYS A 166 -39.10 1.49 -10.00
CA LYS A 166 -39.28 0.71 -8.75
C LYS A 166 -38.02 0.66 -7.89
N ASP A 167 -36.89 1.12 -8.39
CA ASP A 167 -35.68 1.33 -7.61
C ASP A 167 -35.73 2.74 -6.99
N GLY A 168 -35.68 2.79 -5.65
CA GLY A 168 -35.92 4.00 -4.85
C GLY A 168 -35.25 5.27 -5.37
N VAL A 169 -35.97 6.39 -5.22
CA VAL A 169 -35.53 7.73 -5.65
C VAL A 169 -34.08 7.97 -5.25
N VAL A 170 -33.24 8.16 -6.26
CA VAL A 170 -31.84 8.56 -6.14
C VAL A 170 -31.82 10.05 -5.81
N LYS A 171 -31.14 10.48 -4.73
CA LYS A 171 -31.10 11.88 -4.31
C LYS A 171 -30.53 12.74 -5.44
N GLY A 172 -31.34 13.68 -5.96
CA GLY A 172 -30.93 14.56 -7.06
C GLY A 172 -30.52 13.86 -8.37
N GLY A 173 -30.88 12.58 -8.58
CA GLY A 173 -30.47 11.83 -9.76
C GLY A 173 -28.99 11.40 -9.78
N ILE A 174 -28.34 11.32 -8.60
CA ILE A 174 -26.93 10.94 -8.45
C ILE A 174 -26.76 9.64 -7.67
N LEU A 175 -26.10 8.64 -8.27
CA LEU A 175 -25.68 7.42 -7.59
C LEU A 175 -24.58 7.74 -6.57
N GLU A 176 -24.95 7.74 -5.30
CA GLU A 176 -24.05 7.93 -4.16
C GLU A 176 -23.56 6.59 -3.60
N VAL A 177 -22.33 6.56 -3.09
CA VAL A 177 -21.71 5.38 -2.46
C VAL A 177 -21.56 5.64 -0.96
N GLY A 178 -22.33 4.92 -0.14
CA GLY A 178 -22.24 5.01 1.31
C GLY A 178 -20.87 4.58 1.83
N VAL A 179 -20.23 5.45 2.61
CA VAL A 179 -18.93 5.21 3.25
C VAL A 179 -19.03 5.35 4.77
N GLN A 180 -18.06 4.76 5.46
CA GLN A 180 -17.82 4.91 6.90
C GLN A 180 -16.40 5.41 7.13
N ILE A 181 -16.22 6.24 8.15
CA ILE A 181 -14.90 6.72 8.57
C ILE A 181 -14.13 5.60 9.27
N TYR A 182 -12.86 5.49 8.96
CA TYR A 182 -11.91 4.58 9.61
C TYR A 182 -10.72 5.40 10.11
N GLY A 183 -10.44 5.35 11.41
CA GLY A 183 -9.40 6.14 12.04
C GLY A 183 -9.74 7.62 12.29
N GLY A 184 -8.75 8.40 12.71
CA GLY A 184 -8.88 9.81 13.05
C GLY A 184 -8.53 10.78 11.91
N GLY A 185 -9.12 10.60 10.73
CA GLY A 185 -8.76 11.34 9.52
C GLY A 185 -9.04 12.84 9.52
N LEU A 186 -8.22 13.62 8.81
CA LEU A 186 -8.51 15.01 8.45
C LEU A 186 -9.51 15.05 7.28
N TRP A 187 -10.78 14.75 7.58
CA TRP A 187 -11.82 14.47 6.57
C TRP A 187 -12.09 15.61 5.57
N HIS A 188 -11.81 16.87 5.92
CA HIS A 188 -11.93 17.99 4.98
C HIS A 188 -10.98 17.85 3.78
N THR A 189 -9.84 17.17 3.95
CA THR A 189 -8.84 16.98 2.88
C THR A 189 -9.29 16.01 1.79
N TRP A 190 -10.32 15.20 2.07
CA TRP A 190 -10.91 14.20 1.16
C TRP A 190 -11.91 14.80 0.18
N PHE A 191 -12.40 16.01 0.43
CA PHE A 191 -13.25 16.73 -0.50
C PHE A 191 -12.47 17.14 -1.74
N ASP A 192 -13.15 17.15 -2.88
CA ASP A 192 -12.62 17.57 -4.18
C ASP A 192 -11.38 16.83 -4.67
N ARG A 193 -11.20 15.60 -4.18
CA ARG A 193 -10.20 14.64 -4.63
C ARG A 193 -10.76 13.72 -5.70
N ASP A 194 -9.90 13.32 -6.61
CA ASP A 194 -10.19 12.31 -7.62
C ASP A 194 -10.01 10.94 -6.96
N LEU A 195 -11.12 10.34 -6.55
CA LEU A 195 -11.15 9.13 -5.74
C LEU A 195 -11.44 7.90 -6.59
N THR A 196 -10.85 6.79 -6.19
CA THR A 196 -11.17 5.45 -6.69
C THR A 196 -11.41 4.49 -5.52
N VAL A 197 -11.60 3.19 -5.80
CA VAL A 197 -11.68 2.14 -4.77
C VAL A 197 -10.56 1.12 -4.91
N ALA A 198 -10.05 0.68 -3.77
CA ALA A 198 -9.15 -0.47 -3.67
C ALA A 198 -9.43 -1.27 -2.40
N GLY A 199 -9.04 -2.55 -2.40
CA GLY A 199 -9.17 -3.41 -1.22
C GLY A 199 -9.20 -4.89 -1.58
N ARG A 200 -9.98 -5.67 -0.84
CA ARG A 200 -10.21 -7.09 -1.13
C ARG A 200 -11.66 -7.38 -1.47
N VAL A 201 -11.86 -8.35 -2.34
CA VAL A 201 -13.18 -8.86 -2.75
C VAL A 201 -13.20 -10.37 -2.53
N ILE A 202 -14.27 -10.88 -1.95
CA ILE A 202 -14.53 -12.32 -1.82
C ILE A 202 -15.33 -12.76 -3.03
N VAL A 203 -14.76 -13.68 -3.80
CA VAL A 203 -15.37 -14.23 -5.02
C VAL A 203 -15.82 -15.66 -4.74
N ARG A 204 -17.05 -15.97 -5.15
CA ARG A 204 -17.60 -17.33 -5.15
C ARG A 204 -17.17 -18.01 -6.45
N GLU A 205 -16.50 -19.14 -6.33
CA GLU A 205 -16.07 -19.96 -7.46
C GLU A 205 -16.83 -21.29 -7.44
N GLU A 206 -17.46 -21.64 -8.56
CA GLU A 206 -18.20 -22.90 -8.72
C GLU A 206 -17.48 -23.82 -9.70
N ASN A 207 -16.85 -24.88 -9.17
CA ASN A 207 -16.05 -25.83 -9.95
C ASN A 207 -16.61 -27.25 -9.76
N ALA A 208 -17.07 -27.87 -10.84
CA ALA A 208 -17.53 -29.27 -10.87
C ALA A 208 -18.54 -29.65 -9.76
N GLY A 209 -19.47 -28.73 -9.43
CA GLY A 209 -20.49 -28.93 -8.39
C GLY A 209 -20.02 -28.67 -6.95
N SER A 210 -18.78 -28.21 -6.76
CA SER A 210 -18.28 -27.72 -5.47
C SER A 210 -18.19 -26.19 -5.48
N VAL A 211 -18.65 -25.56 -4.39
CA VAL A 211 -18.56 -24.12 -4.18
C VAL A 211 -17.36 -23.83 -3.29
N SER A 212 -16.48 -22.96 -3.76
CA SER A 212 -15.35 -22.44 -2.99
C SER A 212 -15.37 -20.91 -2.96
N TYR A 213 -14.64 -20.33 -2.02
CA TYR A 213 -14.51 -18.89 -1.88
C TYR A 213 -13.03 -18.51 -1.82
N SER A 214 -12.66 -17.52 -2.61
CA SER A 214 -11.32 -16.97 -2.70
C SER A 214 -11.38 -15.47 -2.46
N HIS A 215 -10.31 -14.91 -1.89
CA HIS A 215 -10.20 -13.46 -1.79
C HIS A 215 -9.22 -12.95 -2.86
N HIS A 216 -9.58 -11.86 -3.52
CA HIS A 216 -8.77 -11.20 -4.54
C HIS A 216 -8.53 -9.76 -4.13
N LEU A 217 -7.31 -9.26 -4.36
CA LEU A 217 -7.06 -7.83 -4.27
C LEU A 217 -7.54 -7.15 -5.54
N VAL A 218 -8.15 -5.98 -5.38
CA VAL A 218 -8.63 -5.17 -6.50
C VAL A 218 -8.26 -3.72 -6.26
N ARG A 219 -7.95 -3.04 -7.36
CA ARG A 219 -7.80 -1.60 -7.46
C ARG A 219 -8.36 -1.15 -8.79
N ILE A 220 -9.27 -0.20 -8.76
CA ILE A 220 -9.68 0.53 -9.96
C ILE A 220 -8.68 1.69 -10.13
N GLU A 221 -8.10 1.85 -11.31
CA GLU A 221 -7.07 2.89 -11.52
C GLU A 221 -7.67 4.24 -11.87
N GLU A 222 -8.85 4.20 -12.48
CA GLU A 222 -9.59 5.37 -12.93
C GLU A 222 -10.27 6.08 -11.74
N PRO A 223 -10.33 7.42 -11.71
CA PRO A 223 -11.02 8.17 -10.66
C PRO A 223 -12.54 8.10 -10.86
N ILE A 224 -13.15 7.08 -10.27
CA ILE A 224 -14.58 6.80 -10.43
C ILE A 224 -15.48 7.52 -9.42
N MET A 225 -14.91 8.17 -8.40
CA MET A 225 -15.67 8.84 -7.34
C MET A 225 -15.11 10.21 -7.00
N ARG A 226 -15.98 11.08 -6.44
CA ARG A 226 -15.58 12.38 -5.91
C ARG A 226 -16.50 12.81 -4.77
N ILE A 227 -15.98 13.51 -3.78
CA ILE A 227 -16.79 14.16 -2.73
C ILE A 227 -16.77 15.67 -3.01
N PRO A 228 -17.80 16.26 -3.65
CA PRO A 228 -17.79 17.67 -4.00
C PRO A 228 -17.99 18.56 -2.77
N THR A 229 -17.26 19.68 -2.69
CA THR A 229 -17.62 20.75 -1.74
C THR A 229 -18.90 21.46 -2.17
N LEU A 230 -19.63 22.01 -1.20
CA LEU A 230 -20.71 22.96 -1.49
C LEU A 230 -20.09 24.27 -1.97
N ALA A 231 -20.63 24.83 -3.06
CA ALA A 231 -20.16 26.10 -3.58
C ALA A 231 -20.32 27.22 -2.54
N ILE A 232 -19.26 28.03 -2.34
CA ILE A 232 -19.23 29.15 -1.38
C ILE A 232 -20.38 30.15 -1.54
N HIS A 233 -20.93 30.28 -2.75
CA HIS A 233 -22.08 31.16 -3.02
C HIS A 233 -23.34 30.73 -2.24
N LEU A 234 -23.45 29.44 -1.93
CA LEU A 234 -24.55 28.82 -1.20
C LEU A 234 -24.27 28.68 0.31
N ASP A 235 -23.01 28.79 0.72
CA ASP A 235 -22.59 28.91 2.11
C ASP A 235 -21.47 29.93 2.25
N LYS A 236 -21.86 31.18 2.47
CA LYS A 236 -20.91 32.29 2.67
C LYS A 236 -20.20 32.22 4.03
N THR A 237 -20.72 31.44 4.98
CA THR A 237 -20.18 31.33 6.34
C THR A 237 -18.87 30.56 6.39
N VAL A 238 -18.53 29.75 5.38
CA VAL A 238 -17.25 29.02 5.28
C VAL A 238 -16.04 29.94 5.45
N SER A 239 -16.13 31.18 4.96
CA SER A 239 -15.05 32.16 5.04
C SER A 239 -14.80 32.72 6.45
N SER A 240 -15.84 32.79 7.30
CA SER A 240 -15.77 33.31 8.67
C SER A 240 -15.63 32.20 9.71
N ASP A 241 -16.36 31.10 9.51
CA ASP A 241 -16.57 30.04 10.50
C ASP A 241 -15.71 28.79 10.24
N GLY A 242 -15.02 28.77 9.09
CA GLY A 242 -14.33 27.60 8.58
C GLY A 242 -15.27 26.61 7.89
N PHE A 243 -14.68 25.67 7.14
CA PHE A 243 -15.43 24.62 6.46
C PHE A 243 -15.95 23.58 7.47
N LYS A 244 -17.27 23.62 7.73
CA LYS A 244 -17.97 22.69 8.62
C LYS A 244 -18.83 21.76 7.77
N PHE A 245 -18.78 20.46 8.06
CA PHE A 245 -19.58 19.46 7.35
C PHE A 245 -19.95 18.31 8.28
N ASN A 246 -20.98 17.55 7.92
CA ASN A 246 -21.41 16.38 8.65
C ASN A 246 -20.80 15.12 8.00
N ASN A 247 -20.13 14.29 8.81
CA ASN A 247 -19.45 13.09 8.32
C ASN A 247 -20.39 12.03 7.71
N GLU A 248 -21.67 12.00 8.10
CA GLU A 248 -22.64 11.05 7.55
C GLU A 248 -23.29 11.59 6.26
N THR A 249 -23.68 12.86 6.24
CA THR A 249 -24.51 13.40 5.14
C THR A 249 -23.75 14.16 4.07
N HIS A 250 -22.54 14.66 4.35
CA HIS A 250 -21.75 15.49 3.42
C HIS A 250 -20.45 14.82 2.94
N LEU A 251 -20.00 13.73 3.58
CA LEU A 251 -18.79 12.99 3.21
C LEU A 251 -19.10 11.80 2.28
N ILE A 252 -20.16 11.89 1.49
CA ILE A 252 -20.65 10.81 0.63
C ILE A 252 -20.11 11.01 -0.79
N PRO A 253 -19.30 10.07 -1.34
CA PRO A 253 -18.85 10.14 -2.72
C PRO A 253 -19.98 9.95 -3.74
N ILE A 254 -19.92 10.72 -4.83
CA ILE A 254 -20.73 10.52 -6.03
C ILE A 254 -20.00 9.55 -6.96
N LEU A 255 -20.72 8.58 -7.54
CA LEU A 255 -20.20 7.59 -8.49
C LEU A 255 -20.62 7.91 -9.94
N ALA A 256 -21.90 8.20 -10.16
CA ALA A 256 -22.44 8.51 -11.49
C ALA A 256 -23.80 9.20 -11.38
N THR A 257 -24.32 9.76 -12.47
CA THR A 257 -25.75 10.12 -12.57
C THR A 257 -26.61 8.86 -12.76
N SER A 258 -27.86 8.86 -12.29
CA SER A 258 -28.80 7.75 -12.49
C SER A 258 -29.01 7.42 -13.96
N LEU A 259 -29.13 8.43 -14.84
CA LEU A 259 -29.28 8.27 -16.29
C LEU A 259 -28.14 7.45 -16.90
N LYS A 260 -26.90 7.82 -16.59
CA LYS A 260 -25.72 7.09 -17.10
C LYS A 260 -25.61 5.70 -16.49
N GLY A 261 -26.01 5.54 -15.23
CA GLY A 261 -26.11 4.24 -14.57
C GLY A 261 -27.07 3.31 -15.30
N GLU A 262 -28.27 3.77 -15.66
CA GLU A 262 -29.28 2.99 -16.40
C GLU A 262 -28.84 2.64 -17.83
N LEU A 263 -28.25 3.60 -18.56
CA LEU A 263 -27.70 3.36 -19.90
C LEU A 263 -26.65 2.24 -19.92
N ASN A 264 -25.83 2.17 -18.88
CA ASN A 264 -24.82 1.12 -18.76
C ASN A 264 -25.46 -0.26 -18.47
N LYS A 265 -26.55 -0.32 -17.70
CA LYS A 265 -27.30 -1.57 -17.49
C LYS A 265 -27.87 -2.13 -18.81
N LEU A 266 -28.48 -1.26 -19.62
CA LEU A 266 -29.06 -1.64 -20.91
C LEU A 266 -28.00 -2.08 -21.94
N SER A 267 -26.78 -1.56 -21.83
CA SER A 267 -25.67 -1.93 -22.72
C SER A 267 -25.13 -3.32 -22.41
N SER A 268 -25.13 -3.74 -21.13
CA SER A 268 -24.76 -5.10 -20.72
C SER A 268 -25.78 -6.18 -21.13
N GLU A 269 -27.05 -5.81 -21.33
CA GLU A 269 -28.11 -6.75 -21.75
C GLU A 269 -28.19 -6.96 -23.28
N ASN A 270 -27.59 -6.07 -24.08
CA ASN A 270 -27.70 -6.07 -25.56
C ASN A 270 -26.38 -6.44 -26.28
N GLY A 271 -25.65 -7.46 -25.82
CA GLY A 271 -24.53 -8.06 -26.57
C GLY A 271 -24.98 -8.61 -27.95
N PRO A 272 -24.05 -8.84 -28.90
CA PRO A 272 -24.40 -9.05 -30.31
C PRO A 272 -25.29 -10.29 -30.50
N VAL A 273 -26.48 -10.05 -31.03
CA VAL A 273 -27.50 -11.05 -31.34
C VAL A 273 -27.04 -11.91 -32.51
N GLU A 274 -26.59 -13.13 -32.24
CA GLU A 274 -26.58 -14.17 -33.28
C GLU A 274 -28.01 -14.66 -33.50
N ASN A 275 -28.51 -14.43 -34.70
CA ASN A 275 -29.82 -14.91 -35.17
C ASN A 275 -29.81 -16.45 -35.26
N GLY A 276 -30.63 -17.11 -34.44
CA GLY A 276 -30.81 -18.57 -34.52
C GLY A 276 -32.03 -19.09 -33.75
N ASN A 277 -33.19 -19.04 -34.40
CA ASN A 277 -34.40 -19.85 -34.24
C ASN A 277 -34.99 -20.19 -32.85
N GLN A 278 -36.25 -19.77 -32.70
CA GLN A 278 -37.24 -20.24 -31.73
C GLN A 278 -37.43 -21.77 -31.76
N THR A 279 -37.40 -22.38 -30.59
CA THR A 279 -38.32 -23.48 -30.22
C THR A 279 -38.61 -23.43 -28.72
N ASP A 280 -39.90 -23.38 -28.39
CA ASP A 280 -40.47 -23.46 -27.05
C ASP A 280 -40.12 -24.75 -26.30
N GLY A 281 -39.95 -24.66 -24.98
CA GLY A 281 -39.96 -25.83 -24.10
C GLY A 281 -39.29 -25.60 -22.75
N ASN A 282 -40.11 -25.26 -21.75
CA ASN A 282 -39.86 -25.36 -20.31
C ASN A 282 -38.56 -26.09 -19.90
N LYS A 283 -37.55 -25.33 -19.47
CA LYS A 283 -36.61 -25.78 -18.45
C LYS A 283 -36.65 -24.82 -17.28
N ALA A 284 -37.03 -25.40 -16.16
CA ALA A 284 -37.32 -24.75 -14.90
C ALA A 284 -36.14 -23.92 -14.39
N ILE A 285 -36.53 -22.75 -13.90
CA ILE A 285 -35.94 -21.94 -12.86
C ILE A 285 -35.28 -22.82 -11.80
N ASP A 286 -33.94 -22.77 -11.71
CA ASP A 286 -33.24 -22.95 -10.44
C ASP A 286 -31.83 -22.30 -10.52
N LYS A 287 -31.81 -20.97 -10.57
CA LYS A 287 -30.68 -20.17 -10.09
C LYS A 287 -31.23 -19.30 -8.97
N THR A 288 -31.05 -19.75 -7.74
CA THR A 288 -31.24 -18.96 -6.51
C THR A 288 -30.15 -17.89 -6.39
N GLY A 289 -30.05 -17.01 -7.39
CA GLY A 289 -29.16 -15.86 -7.39
C GLY A 289 -29.94 -14.64 -6.91
N THR A 290 -29.78 -14.29 -5.62
CA THR A 290 -30.32 -13.04 -5.10
C THR A 290 -29.53 -11.92 -5.76
N THR A 291 -30.08 -11.22 -6.74
CA THR A 291 -29.43 -10.03 -7.35
C THR A 291 -28.97 -9.13 -6.21
N ASN A 292 -27.66 -8.92 -6.04
CA ASN A 292 -27.12 -8.24 -4.87
C ASN A 292 -27.58 -6.77 -4.84
N THR A 293 -28.63 -6.49 -4.06
CA THR A 293 -29.25 -5.16 -3.96
C THR A 293 -28.49 -4.20 -3.05
N LYS A 294 -27.43 -4.67 -2.36
CA LYS A 294 -26.68 -3.90 -1.36
C LYS A 294 -25.80 -2.81 -1.97
N HIS A 295 -25.41 -2.99 -3.24
CA HIS A 295 -24.48 -2.13 -3.94
C HIS A 295 -25.03 -1.73 -5.31
N HIS A 296 -24.57 -0.62 -5.87
CA HIS A 296 -24.95 -0.24 -7.23
C HIS A 296 -24.36 -1.25 -8.22
N LEU A 297 -25.17 -1.74 -9.16
CA LEU A 297 -24.72 -2.69 -10.20
C LEU A 297 -23.52 -2.16 -10.99
N LEU A 298 -23.48 -0.85 -11.26
CA LEU A 298 -22.34 -0.21 -11.92
C LEU A 298 -21.02 -0.41 -11.16
N LEU A 299 -21.03 -0.32 -9.83
CA LEU A 299 -19.84 -0.56 -9.02
C LEU A 299 -19.42 -2.03 -9.10
N LEU A 300 -20.39 -2.96 -8.97
CA LEU A 300 -20.12 -4.40 -9.07
C LEU A 300 -19.56 -4.78 -10.45
N GLN A 301 -20.09 -4.21 -11.54
CA GLN A 301 -19.58 -4.41 -12.90
C GLN A 301 -18.14 -3.94 -13.07
N LEU A 302 -17.78 -2.79 -12.50
CA LEU A 302 -16.40 -2.29 -12.55
C LEU A 302 -15.44 -3.22 -11.78
N LEU A 303 -15.84 -3.70 -10.60
CA LEU A 303 -15.05 -4.65 -9.81
C LEU A 303 -14.91 -5.99 -10.53
N ALA A 304 -16.03 -6.54 -11.02
CA ALA A 304 -16.10 -7.80 -11.74
C ALA A 304 -15.23 -7.78 -13.01
N SER A 305 -15.27 -6.68 -13.76
CA SER A 305 -14.42 -6.48 -14.94
C SER A 305 -12.92 -6.48 -14.60
N LYS A 306 -12.51 -5.87 -13.48
CA LYS A 306 -11.10 -5.91 -13.04
C LYS A 306 -10.68 -7.29 -12.52
N LEU A 307 -11.61 -8.05 -11.95
CA LEU A 307 -11.36 -9.39 -11.39
C LEU A 307 -11.49 -10.52 -12.43
N GLY A 308 -12.13 -10.26 -13.57
CA GLY A 308 -12.41 -11.29 -14.58
C GLY A 308 -13.49 -12.28 -14.15
N CYS A 309 -14.49 -11.83 -13.38
CA CYS A 309 -15.64 -12.62 -12.94
C CYS A 309 -16.97 -11.93 -13.29
N GLU A 310 -18.11 -12.55 -12.98
CA GLU A 310 -19.42 -11.91 -13.10
C GLU A 310 -19.79 -11.12 -11.83
N PRO A 311 -20.62 -10.06 -11.92
CA PRO A 311 -21.07 -9.30 -10.75
C PRO A 311 -21.74 -10.16 -9.66
N ASP A 312 -22.42 -11.23 -10.05
CA ASP A 312 -23.08 -12.16 -9.12
C ASP A 312 -22.10 -13.12 -8.42
N ASP A 313 -20.86 -13.25 -8.92
CA ASP A 313 -19.81 -14.03 -8.25
C ASP A 313 -19.19 -13.25 -7.07
N ILE A 314 -19.39 -11.93 -7.02
CA ILE A 314 -18.93 -11.09 -5.91
C ILE A 314 -19.83 -11.33 -4.69
N TYR A 315 -19.29 -12.06 -3.70
CA TYR A 315 -20.00 -12.40 -2.47
C TYR A 315 -20.01 -11.23 -1.48
N ASP A 316 -18.83 -10.68 -1.19
CA ASP A 316 -18.65 -9.55 -0.26
C ASP A 316 -17.32 -8.83 -0.56
N PHE A 317 -17.10 -7.66 0.05
CA PHE A 317 -15.83 -6.94 -0.09
C PHE A 317 -15.49 -6.04 1.09
N GLU A 318 -14.19 -5.77 1.24
CA GLU A 318 -13.66 -4.70 2.09
C GLU A 318 -12.85 -3.75 1.22
N LEU A 319 -13.52 -2.67 0.80
CA LEU A 319 -12.99 -1.64 -0.06
C LEU A 319 -12.90 -0.32 0.70
N GLN A 320 -11.91 0.48 0.34
CA GLN A 320 -11.79 1.87 0.78
C GLN A 320 -11.66 2.80 -0.43
N ALA A 321 -12.08 4.05 -0.24
CA ALA A 321 -11.78 5.12 -1.18
C ALA A 321 -10.28 5.48 -1.11
N CYS A 322 -9.68 5.75 -2.26
CA CYS A 322 -8.26 6.08 -2.40
C CYS A 322 -8.09 7.30 -3.30
N ASP A 323 -7.19 8.22 -2.95
CA ASP A 323 -6.72 9.26 -3.88
C ASP A 323 -6.00 8.60 -5.06
N THR A 324 -6.36 8.99 -6.28
CA THR A 324 -5.70 8.52 -7.51
C THR A 324 -4.43 9.28 -7.83
N GLN A 325 -4.18 10.43 -7.19
CA GLN A 325 -2.98 11.22 -7.41
C GLN A 325 -1.73 10.48 -6.88
N PRO A 326 -0.78 10.05 -7.74
CA PRO A 326 0.37 9.27 -7.32
C PRO A 326 1.26 10.00 -6.31
N SER A 327 1.93 9.25 -5.44
CA SER A 327 2.98 9.73 -4.57
C SER A 327 4.14 10.28 -5.39
N THR A 328 4.75 11.38 -4.95
CA THR A 328 5.83 12.04 -5.72
C THR A 328 6.82 12.79 -4.84
N VAL A 329 8.02 13.03 -5.38
CA VAL A 329 8.99 13.95 -4.80
C VAL A 329 8.73 15.36 -5.31
N GLY A 330 8.54 16.32 -4.40
CA GLY A 330 8.20 17.70 -4.67
C GLY A 330 9.03 18.71 -3.87
N GLY A 331 8.60 19.98 -3.93
CA GLY A 331 9.36 21.13 -3.42
C GLY A 331 10.35 21.68 -4.45
N ALA A 332 10.71 22.96 -4.32
CA ALA A 332 11.61 23.64 -5.27
C ALA A 332 12.99 22.96 -5.33
N ALA A 333 13.47 22.40 -4.22
CA ALA A 333 14.71 21.65 -4.13
C ALA A 333 14.54 20.11 -4.24
N ARG A 334 13.33 19.62 -4.54
CA ARG A 334 13.00 18.17 -4.60
C ARG A 334 13.31 17.43 -3.29
N GLU A 335 12.98 18.07 -2.18
CA GLU A 335 13.36 17.63 -0.82
C GLU A 335 12.20 17.03 -0.03
N PHE A 336 10.98 17.06 -0.56
CA PHE A 336 9.79 16.56 0.11
C PHE A 336 9.15 15.39 -0.63
N ILE A 337 8.52 14.49 0.10
CA ILE A 337 7.64 13.46 -0.43
C ILE A 337 6.20 13.88 -0.15
N PHE A 338 5.38 13.94 -1.20
CA PHE A 338 3.95 14.21 -1.11
C PHE A 338 3.18 12.93 -1.41
N SER A 339 2.52 12.36 -0.39
CA SER A 339 1.81 11.09 -0.50
C SER A 339 0.69 11.00 0.52
N GLY A 340 -0.38 10.26 0.23
CA GLY A 340 -1.21 9.71 1.30
C GLY A 340 -0.50 8.55 2.00
N ARG A 341 -0.91 8.25 3.23
CA ARG A 341 -0.49 7.04 3.96
C ARG A 341 1.01 6.99 4.30
N LEU A 342 1.69 8.13 4.38
CA LEU A 342 3.02 8.17 5.00
C LEU A 342 2.93 7.63 6.43
N ASP A 343 1.86 8.02 7.12
CA ASP A 343 1.40 7.40 8.35
C ASP A 343 0.63 6.09 8.05
N ASN A 344 1.17 4.91 8.31
CA ASN A 344 2.55 4.63 8.74
C ASN A 344 3.30 3.72 7.77
N LEU A 345 2.94 3.78 6.48
CA LEU A 345 3.65 3.03 5.45
C LEU A 345 5.13 3.45 5.34
N CYS A 346 5.50 4.64 5.81
CA CYS A 346 6.90 5.06 5.87
C CYS A 346 7.73 4.20 6.82
N MET A 347 7.30 4.01 8.07
CA MET A 347 8.05 3.17 9.02
C MET A 347 7.91 1.68 8.71
N SER A 348 6.73 1.25 8.23
CA SER A 348 6.53 -0.10 7.71
C SER A 348 7.49 -0.41 6.57
N PHE A 349 7.65 0.51 5.61
CA PHE A 349 8.65 0.39 4.56
C PHE A 349 10.08 0.37 5.11
N CYS A 350 10.47 1.36 5.92
CA CYS A 350 11.85 1.45 6.44
C CYS A 350 12.26 0.22 7.25
N SER A 351 11.33 -0.41 7.96
CA SER A 351 11.60 -1.65 8.73
C SER A 351 11.78 -2.88 7.82
N LEU A 352 11.12 -2.92 6.67
CA LEU A 352 11.14 -4.04 5.73
C LEU A 352 12.20 -3.98 4.62
N LYS A 353 12.45 -2.78 4.07
CA LYS A 353 12.74 -2.43 2.65
C LYS A 353 13.87 -3.14 1.89
N GLU A 354 13.60 -4.10 0.99
CA GLU A 354 14.50 -4.81 0.01
C GLU A 354 15.36 -3.94 -0.96
N SER A 355 16.52 -4.44 -1.43
CA SER A 355 17.20 -3.94 -2.65
C SER A 355 16.82 -4.83 -3.83
N HIS A 356 16.00 -4.33 -4.75
CA HIS A 356 15.87 -4.98 -6.05
C HIS A 356 17.22 -4.89 -6.78
N SER A 357 18.01 -5.96 -6.78
CA SER A 357 18.89 -6.20 -7.92
C SER A 357 17.97 -6.49 -9.09
N GLY A 358 17.68 -5.48 -9.91
CA GLY A 358 16.85 -5.64 -11.09
C GLY A 358 17.25 -6.90 -11.85
N MET A 359 16.35 -7.88 -11.91
CA MET A 359 16.38 -8.87 -12.96
C MET A 359 16.19 -8.09 -14.26
N ASN A 360 17.30 -7.82 -14.96
CA ASN A 360 17.41 -7.80 -16.41
C ASN A 360 18.87 -7.63 -16.84
N ALA A 361 19.68 -8.67 -16.60
CA ALA A 361 20.89 -8.94 -17.39
C ALA A 361 21.10 -10.44 -17.67
N THR A 362 20.36 -11.34 -17.01
CA THR A 362 20.50 -12.79 -17.22
C THR A 362 19.69 -13.32 -18.41
N TYR A 363 18.62 -12.62 -18.83
CA TYR A 363 17.87 -12.99 -20.04
C TYR A 363 18.60 -12.72 -21.36
N TYR A 364 19.67 -11.91 -21.35
CA TYR A 364 20.51 -11.71 -22.52
C TYR A 364 21.72 -12.65 -22.58
N PHE A 365 22.13 -13.24 -21.44
CA PHE A 365 23.29 -14.11 -21.39
C PHE A 365 22.98 -15.56 -21.80
N GLU A 366 21.76 -16.04 -21.55
CA GLU A 366 21.33 -17.37 -22.04
C GLU A 366 21.02 -17.37 -23.54
N LEU A 367 20.57 -16.23 -24.11
CA LEU A 367 20.42 -16.08 -25.56
C LEU A 367 21.79 -15.96 -26.26
N PHE A 368 22.79 -15.35 -25.62
CA PHE A 368 24.16 -15.28 -26.15
C PHE A 368 24.91 -16.61 -26.04
N SER A 369 24.68 -17.38 -24.97
CA SER A 369 25.34 -18.67 -24.75
C SER A 369 24.78 -19.77 -25.66
N SER A 370 23.49 -19.73 -25.99
CA SER A 370 22.87 -20.66 -26.94
C SER A 370 23.28 -20.40 -28.40
N VAL A 371 23.53 -19.15 -28.78
CA VAL A 371 24.07 -18.79 -30.11
C VAL A 371 25.56 -19.13 -30.24
N LEU A 372 26.33 -19.10 -29.14
CA LEU A 372 27.74 -19.51 -29.16
C LEU A 372 27.93 -21.03 -29.08
N ALA A 373 27.07 -21.74 -28.33
CA ALA A 373 27.10 -23.19 -28.21
C ALA A 373 26.73 -23.92 -29.51
N PHE A 374 25.88 -23.33 -30.37
CA PHE A 374 25.54 -23.90 -31.67
C PHE A 374 26.65 -23.77 -32.73
N ARG A 375 27.76 -23.06 -32.43
CA ARG A 375 28.89 -22.88 -33.35
C ARG A 375 30.14 -23.72 -33.00
N VAL A 376 30.13 -24.48 -31.90
CA VAL A 376 31.33 -25.22 -31.43
C VAL A 376 31.22 -26.74 -31.60
N THR A 377 30.07 -27.29 -32.00
CA THR A 377 29.90 -28.76 -32.20
C THR A 377 29.75 -29.21 -33.66
N GLY A 378 30.09 -28.37 -34.65
CA GLY A 378 29.87 -28.64 -36.07
C GLY A 378 31.12 -28.80 -36.95
N LEU A 379 32.26 -29.26 -36.41
CA LEU A 379 33.44 -29.59 -37.21
C LEU A 379 33.81 -31.06 -37.02
N ASP A 380 33.15 -31.92 -37.80
CA ASP A 380 33.64 -33.26 -38.12
C ASP A 380 33.83 -33.35 -39.65
N PRO A 381 35.04 -33.61 -40.16
CA PRO A 381 35.29 -33.61 -41.59
C PRO A 381 35.10 -35.01 -42.17
N GLY A 382 33.97 -35.26 -42.82
CA GLY A 382 33.88 -36.34 -43.80
C GLY A 382 32.48 -36.88 -44.02
N LEU A 383 31.87 -36.56 -45.16
CA LEU A 383 31.30 -37.53 -46.10
C LEU A 383 30.59 -36.83 -47.27
N ASN A 384 30.96 -37.24 -48.48
CA ASN A 384 30.30 -36.95 -49.75
C ASN A 384 28.83 -37.39 -49.74
N SER A 385 27.90 -36.53 -50.20
CA SER A 385 26.85 -36.90 -51.17
C SER A 385 25.92 -35.72 -51.50
N GLN A 386 25.38 -35.75 -52.72
CA GLN A 386 24.58 -34.75 -53.42
C GLN A 386 23.06 -34.84 -53.09
N PRO A 387 22.17 -33.98 -53.65
CA PRO A 387 21.17 -33.21 -52.90
C PRO A 387 19.73 -33.77 -52.91
N THR A 388 18.92 -33.36 -51.93
CA THR A 388 17.44 -33.32 -52.05
C THR A 388 16.82 -32.09 -51.38
N ARG A 389 15.77 -31.58 -52.02
CA ARG A 389 15.06 -30.29 -51.84
C ARG A 389 14.21 -30.16 -50.56
N GLY A 390 14.25 -28.95 -49.96
CA GLY A 390 13.09 -28.06 -49.81
C GLY A 390 12.33 -28.01 -48.48
N TYR A 391 12.45 -26.90 -47.73
CA TYR A 391 11.38 -26.08 -47.07
C TYR A 391 12.01 -24.92 -46.23
N PRO A 392 11.28 -23.88 -45.76
CA PRO A 392 11.65 -22.47 -45.91
C PRO A 392 12.22 -21.84 -44.62
N GLY A 393 13.37 -21.17 -44.71
CA GLY A 393 14.03 -20.53 -43.55
C GLY A 393 14.65 -19.15 -43.82
N CYS A 394 14.26 -18.45 -44.89
CA CYS A 394 14.95 -17.23 -45.32
C CYS A 394 14.29 -15.91 -44.88
N VAL A 395 13.19 -15.92 -44.12
CA VAL A 395 12.49 -14.68 -43.73
C VAL A 395 12.89 -14.17 -42.33
N GLU A 396 13.31 -15.04 -41.40
CA GLU A 396 13.73 -14.61 -40.05
C GLU A 396 15.13 -14.00 -39.98
N LEU A 397 16.05 -14.42 -40.86
CA LEU A 397 17.44 -13.91 -40.88
C LEU A 397 17.54 -12.45 -41.33
N PHE A 398 16.59 -11.97 -42.14
CA PHE A 398 16.62 -10.60 -42.66
C PHE A 398 16.10 -9.57 -41.65
N ILE A 399 15.15 -9.96 -40.79
CA ILE A 399 14.58 -9.08 -39.75
C ILE A 399 15.59 -8.88 -38.61
N SER A 400 16.34 -9.92 -38.24
CA SER A 400 17.37 -9.84 -37.20
C SER A 400 18.50 -8.84 -37.54
N HIS A 401 18.96 -8.82 -38.80
CA HIS A 401 20.03 -7.91 -39.24
C HIS A 401 19.61 -6.43 -39.22
N ILE A 402 18.36 -6.13 -39.56
CA ILE A 402 17.85 -4.74 -39.58
C ILE A 402 17.71 -4.20 -38.15
N VAL A 403 17.28 -5.03 -37.20
CA VAL A 403 17.13 -4.64 -35.78
C VAL A 403 18.51 -4.37 -35.13
N SER A 404 19.53 -5.15 -35.44
CA SER A 404 20.89 -4.92 -34.91
C SER A 404 21.53 -3.63 -35.42
N ILE A 405 21.33 -3.28 -36.70
CA ILE A 405 21.85 -2.03 -37.28
C ILE A 405 21.11 -0.81 -36.70
N ALA A 406 19.80 -0.92 -36.48
CA ALA A 406 19.01 0.13 -35.86
C ALA A 406 19.41 0.37 -34.39
N CYS A 407 19.62 -0.69 -33.62
CA CYS A 407 20.10 -0.61 -32.23
C CYS A 407 21.51 0.00 -32.15
N PHE A 408 22.42 -0.39 -33.05
CA PHE A 408 23.77 0.18 -33.07
C PHE A 408 23.77 1.67 -33.41
N LYS A 409 22.94 2.08 -34.38
CA LYS A 409 22.80 3.50 -34.78
C LYS A 409 22.16 4.34 -33.67
N TRP A 410 21.19 3.78 -32.94
CA TRP A 410 20.60 4.41 -31.76
C TRP A 410 21.64 4.59 -30.65
N VAL A 411 22.39 3.56 -30.30
CA VAL A 411 23.47 3.63 -29.29
C VAL A 411 24.53 4.69 -29.66
N CYS A 412 24.93 4.77 -30.93
CA CYS A 412 25.85 5.80 -31.40
C CYS A 412 25.27 7.23 -31.34
N MET A 413 23.96 7.39 -31.56
CA MET A 413 23.26 8.68 -31.37
C MET A 413 23.18 9.08 -29.89
N THR A 414 22.84 8.14 -29.00
CA THR A 414 22.70 8.40 -27.56
C THR A 414 24.03 8.73 -26.89
N LEU A 415 25.14 8.22 -27.44
CA LEU A 415 26.50 8.45 -26.95
C LEU A 415 27.23 9.63 -27.62
N GLY A 416 26.62 10.31 -28.59
CA GLY A 416 27.23 11.48 -29.26
C GLY A 416 28.44 11.16 -30.15
N LEU A 417 28.59 9.90 -30.59
CA LEU A 417 29.76 9.40 -31.32
C LEU A 417 29.66 9.55 -32.85
N LEU A 418 28.63 10.25 -33.34
CA LEU A 418 28.36 10.40 -34.78
C LEU A 418 29.43 11.13 -35.63
N PRO A 419 30.28 12.05 -35.13
CA PRO A 419 31.18 12.81 -36.02
C PRO A 419 32.45 12.05 -36.43
N LEU A 420 32.58 10.77 -36.10
CA LEU A 420 33.77 9.95 -36.41
C LEU A 420 33.69 9.15 -37.73
N PHE A 421 32.63 9.31 -38.53
CA PHE A 421 32.48 8.59 -39.80
C PHE A 421 32.22 9.53 -40.99
N PRO A 422 32.90 9.34 -42.15
CA PRO A 422 32.71 10.21 -43.31
C PRO A 422 31.29 10.07 -43.90
N SER A 423 30.76 11.19 -44.38
CA SER A 423 29.47 11.27 -45.07
C SER A 423 29.44 10.41 -46.33
N THR A 424 28.32 9.71 -46.52
CA THR A 424 27.98 8.85 -47.65
C THR A 424 28.25 9.50 -49.01
N GLY A 425 29.16 8.91 -49.79
CA GLY A 425 29.37 9.19 -51.20
C GLY A 425 29.52 7.87 -51.97
N ASP A 426 28.64 7.69 -52.95
CA ASP A 426 28.63 6.72 -54.06
C ASP A 426 29.38 5.38 -53.93
N PHE A 427 28.60 4.30 -53.83
CA PHE A 427 29.03 2.95 -54.23
C PHE A 427 28.12 2.43 -55.34
N SER A 428 28.39 2.86 -56.56
CA SER A 428 28.03 2.14 -57.77
C SER A 428 29.30 1.52 -58.37
N SER A 429 29.50 0.23 -58.13
CA SER A 429 30.17 -0.74 -59.03
C SER A 429 30.64 -1.96 -58.24
N GLN A 430 30.34 -3.13 -58.80
CA GLN A 430 30.77 -4.43 -58.30
C GLN A 430 32.30 -4.60 -58.44
N LYS A 431 32.96 -5.04 -57.36
CA LYS A 431 33.84 -6.23 -57.28
C LYS A 431 34.72 -6.16 -56.02
N GLY A 432 34.68 -7.23 -55.22
CA GLY A 432 35.72 -7.54 -54.23
C GLY A 432 35.35 -7.30 -52.77
N MET A 433 34.54 -8.18 -52.19
CA MET A 433 34.42 -8.33 -50.73
C MET A 433 35.04 -9.67 -50.32
N HIS A 434 36.34 -9.64 -50.05
CA HIS A 434 36.99 -10.60 -49.17
C HIS A 434 37.81 -9.79 -48.17
N ASN A 435 37.67 -10.14 -46.88
CA ASN A 435 38.27 -9.52 -45.68
C ASN A 435 37.50 -8.35 -45.03
N LEU A 436 36.47 -8.71 -44.26
CA LEU A 436 35.90 -7.84 -43.22
C LEU A 436 35.61 -8.59 -41.90
N ASP A 437 36.33 -9.68 -41.64
CA ASP A 437 36.12 -10.54 -40.45
C ASP A 437 37.26 -10.50 -39.40
N VAL A 438 38.18 -9.52 -39.47
CA VAL A 438 39.34 -9.46 -38.53
C VAL A 438 39.41 -8.15 -37.73
N TRP A 439 38.57 -7.15 -37.98
CA TRP A 439 38.75 -5.81 -37.41
C TRP A 439 37.81 -5.41 -36.25
N LEU A 440 36.95 -6.31 -35.77
CA LEU A 440 36.04 -6.01 -34.65
C LEU A 440 36.53 -6.45 -33.25
N PRO A 441 37.36 -7.50 -33.06
CA PRO A 441 37.78 -7.90 -31.71
C PRO A 441 39.00 -7.13 -31.16
N LEU A 442 39.77 -6.41 -32.00
CA LEU A 442 41.00 -5.72 -31.57
C LEU A 442 40.76 -4.29 -31.04
N SER A 443 39.61 -3.69 -31.33
CA SER A 443 39.34 -2.28 -31.01
C SER A 443 38.91 -2.06 -29.55
N ILE A 444 38.30 -3.07 -28.92
CA ILE A 444 37.77 -2.97 -27.54
C ILE A 444 38.88 -3.18 -26.50
N THR A 445 39.85 -4.05 -26.80
CA THR A 445 40.98 -4.35 -25.90
C THR A 445 41.97 -3.17 -25.79
N VAL A 446 42.14 -2.40 -26.87
CA VAL A 446 43.06 -1.24 -26.88
C VAL A 446 42.48 -0.03 -26.14
N VAL A 447 41.15 0.13 -26.11
CA VAL A 447 40.49 1.26 -25.42
C VAL A 447 40.53 1.07 -23.90
N LEU A 448 40.46 -0.15 -23.39
CA LEU A 448 40.52 -0.45 -21.95
C LEU A 448 41.94 -0.38 -21.36
N TRP A 449 42.99 -0.47 -22.19
CA TRP A 449 44.39 -0.42 -21.73
C TRP A 449 44.98 0.99 -21.64
N LYS A 450 44.36 1.99 -22.30
CA LYS A 450 44.84 3.38 -22.33
C LYS A 450 44.22 4.32 -21.28
N MET A 451 43.40 3.81 -20.35
CA MET A 451 42.83 4.64 -19.28
C MET A 451 43.86 4.92 -18.16
N PRO A 452 43.96 6.17 -17.66
CA PRO A 452 44.87 6.52 -16.56
C PRO A 452 44.58 5.71 -15.28
N ILE A 453 45.63 5.32 -14.54
CA ILE A 453 45.54 4.54 -13.28
C ILE A 453 44.58 5.17 -12.25
N ASN A 454 44.48 6.50 -12.22
CA ASN A 454 43.57 7.21 -11.31
C ASN A 454 42.08 6.98 -11.63
N LEU A 455 41.73 6.58 -12.86
CA LEU A 455 40.37 6.16 -13.22
C LEU A 455 40.10 4.70 -12.84
N ARG A 456 41.13 3.84 -12.86
CA ARG A 456 41.03 2.43 -12.42
C ARG A 456 40.88 2.32 -10.90
N LEU A 457 41.51 3.23 -10.13
CA LEU A 457 41.41 3.24 -8.67
C LEU A 457 40.10 3.87 -8.15
N ASN A 458 39.46 4.76 -8.92
CA ASN A 458 38.12 5.28 -8.58
C ASN A 458 36.98 4.29 -8.89
N ILE A 459 37.24 3.20 -9.59
CA ILE A 459 36.26 2.11 -9.82
C ILE A 459 36.31 1.05 -8.69
N ILE A 460 37.33 1.11 -7.81
CA ILE A 460 37.51 0.15 -6.71
C ILE A 460 37.14 0.76 -5.33
N SER A 461 36.76 2.04 -5.26
CA SER A 461 36.33 2.67 -4.01
C SER A 461 34.83 2.98 -4.01
N SER A 462 34.12 2.45 -3.01
CA SER A 462 32.67 2.55 -2.73
C SER A 462 31.72 1.59 -3.46
N ARG A 463 31.88 0.27 -3.22
CA ARG A 463 30.70 -0.61 -3.15
C ARG A 463 29.91 -0.26 -1.88
N VAL A 464 29.07 0.76 -1.94
CA VAL A 464 28.07 0.95 -0.88
C VAL A 464 26.93 -0.01 -1.20
N ASN A 465 26.92 -1.17 -0.55
CA ASN A 465 25.73 -2.02 -0.47
C ASN A 465 24.66 -1.24 0.31
N GLN A 466 23.79 -0.55 -0.42
CA GLN A 466 22.53 -0.01 0.07
C GLN A 466 21.44 -0.99 -0.40
N GLY A 467 20.62 -1.56 0.46
CA GLY A 467 20.37 -1.24 1.84
C GLY A 467 18.90 -1.46 2.22
N VAL A 468 18.57 -2.45 3.03
CA VAL A 468 17.30 -2.71 3.76
C VAL A 468 17.54 -2.80 5.27
N ALA A 469 16.53 -2.69 6.14
CA ALA A 469 16.73 -2.95 7.57
C ALA A 469 16.73 -4.46 7.82
N LEU A 470 15.59 -5.16 7.79
CA LEU A 470 15.56 -6.61 8.04
C LEU A 470 16.17 -7.46 6.90
N ILE A 471 15.71 -7.30 5.66
CA ILE A 471 16.19 -8.10 4.50
C ILE A 471 17.70 -7.94 4.28
N ASP A 472 18.30 -6.77 4.51
CA ASP A 472 19.73 -6.55 4.22
C ASP A 472 20.60 -6.77 5.40
N ALA A 473 20.11 -6.50 6.62
CA ALA A 473 20.76 -7.09 7.77
C ALA A 473 20.80 -8.63 7.63
N THR A 474 20.01 -9.25 6.73
CA THR A 474 19.99 -10.70 6.48
C THR A 474 20.33 -11.10 5.03
N SER A 475 20.98 -10.21 4.27
CA SER A 475 21.24 -10.39 2.83
C SER A 475 22.49 -11.20 2.53
N SER A 476 23.59 -10.93 3.23
CA SER A 476 24.81 -11.72 3.10
C SER A 476 24.65 -13.01 3.90
N GLU A 477 25.12 -14.13 3.36
CA GLU A 477 25.16 -15.41 4.08
C GLU A 477 25.72 -15.19 5.49
N SER A 478 26.88 -14.49 5.60
CA SER A 478 27.61 -14.18 6.84
C SER A 478 26.90 -13.33 7.90
N SER A 479 25.72 -12.77 7.61
CA SER A 479 25.09 -11.77 8.49
C SER A 479 24.37 -12.36 9.69
N LEU A 480 24.03 -13.65 9.63
CA LEU A 480 23.35 -14.39 10.69
C LEU A 480 24.30 -15.33 11.45
N GLU A 481 25.53 -15.51 11.00
CA GLU A 481 26.52 -16.48 11.49
C GLU A 481 26.86 -16.26 12.96
N GLU A 482 27.02 -15.00 13.32
CA GLU A 482 27.35 -14.57 14.67
C GLU A 482 26.11 -14.10 15.45
N GLU A 483 24.94 -14.08 14.80
CA GLU A 483 23.70 -13.62 15.42
C GLU A 483 23.18 -14.65 16.43
N THR A 484 22.91 -14.17 17.64
CA THR A 484 22.44 -14.97 18.78
C THR A 484 20.96 -14.76 19.07
N GLY A 485 20.37 -13.66 18.58
CA GLY A 485 18.95 -13.36 18.72
C GLY A 485 18.12 -13.72 17.49
N VAL A 486 16.86 -13.32 17.52
CA VAL A 486 15.94 -13.36 16.37
C VAL A 486 15.65 -11.93 15.95
N ARG A 487 15.95 -11.59 14.69
CA ARG A 487 15.59 -10.28 14.12
C ARG A 487 14.18 -10.38 13.58
N MET A 488 13.30 -9.45 13.95
CA MET A 488 11.88 -9.53 13.64
C MET A 488 11.32 -8.17 13.23
N VAL A 489 10.40 -8.19 12.27
CA VAL A 489 9.48 -7.10 11.94
C VAL A 489 8.06 -7.60 12.15
N ALA A 490 7.22 -6.78 12.77
CA ALA A 490 5.78 -7.01 12.88
C ALA A 490 5.02 -5.76 12.41
N LEU A 491 4.28 -5.90 11.31
CA LEU A 491 3.46 -4.81 10.76
C LEU A 491 1.99 -5.12 11.02
N PHE A 492 1.37 -4.34 11.90
CA PHE A 492 0.02 -4.56 12.39
C PHE A 492 -1.02 -3.77 11.59
N ASP A 493 -2.21 -4.32 11.44
CA ASP A 493 -3.41 -3.59 11.00
C ASP A 493 -4.09 -2.94 12.22
N HIS A 494 -5.10 -2.11 11.98
CA HIS A 494 -5.99 -1.56 13.00
C HIS A 494 -5.34 -0.67 14.08
N GLU A 495 -4.18 -0.08 13.84
CA GLU A 495 -3.58 0.88 14.77
C GLU A 495 -4.50 2.08 14.99
N GLU A 496 -5.01 2.62 13.88
CA GLU A 496 -5.81 3.85 13.80
C GLU A 496 -7.15 3.79 14.55
N VAL A 497 -7.55 2.57 14.94
CA VAL A 497 -8.80 2.27 15.65
C VAL A 497 -8.55 1.60 17.01
N GLY A 498 -7.32 1.70 17.52
CA GLY A 498 -6.95 1.28 18.87
C GLY A 498 -6.34 -0.13 18.99
N SER A 499 -5.98 -0.77 17.87
CA SER A 499 -5.27 -2.07 17.80
C SER A 499 -5.99 -3.29 18.37
N ALA A 500 -7.24 -3.15 18.82
CA ALA A 500 -8.04 -4.21 19.46
C ALA A 500 -8.72 -5.12 18.41
N SER A 501 -7.95 -5.97 17.74
CA SER A 501 -8.46 -6.96 16.79
C SER A 501 -7.59 -8.22 16.78
N ALA A 502 -7.94 -9.24 15.99
CA ALA A 502 -7.13 -10.46 15.89
C ALA A 502 -5.78 -10.27 15.17
N GLN A 503 -5.65 -9.18 14.41
CA GLN A 503 -4.47 -8.85 13.60
C GLN A 503 -3.75 -7.57 14.07
N GLY A 504 -4.36 -6.76 14.95
CA GLY A 504 -3.74 -5.55 15.47
C GLY A 504 -2.69 -5.80 16.55
N ALA A 505 -2.03 -4.73 17.00
CA ALA A 505 -0.95 -4.82 17.99
C ALA A 505 -1.44 -5.28 19.38
N GLY A 506 -2.73 -5.10 19.70
CA GLY A 506 -3.34 -5.64 20.91
C GLY A 506 -3.64 -7.13 20.84
N SER A 507 -3.37 -7.77 19.70
CA SER A 507 -3.54 -9.21 19.50
C SER A 507 -2.31 -10.00 19.95
N PRO A 508 -2.46 -11.31 20.21
CA PRO A 508 -1.31 -12.16 20.50
C PRO A 508 -0.48 -12.52 19.26
N VAL A 509 -0.66 -11.88 18.08
CA VAL A 509 0.03 -12.29 16.84
C VAL A 509 1.56 -12.30 16.98
N MET A 510 2.15 -11.25 17.56
CA MET A 510 3.59 -11.16 17.78
C MET A 510 4.04 -12.10 18.89
N LEU A 511 3.32 -12.14 20.01
CA LEU A 511 3.61 -13.05 21.13
C LEU A 511 3.54 -14.52 20.70
N ASN A 512 2.60 -14.88 19.83
CA ASN A 512 2.51 -16.23 19.28
C ASN A 512 3.72 -16.56 18.43
N ALA A 513 4.24 -15.61 17.63
CA ALA A 513 5.47 -15.81 16.87
C ALA A 513 6.67 -16.04 17.80
N VAL A 514 6.86 -15.18 18.80
CA VAL A 514 7.93 -15.29 19.81
C VAL A 514 7.85 -16.61 20.58
N THR A 515 6.65 -16.98 21.03
CA THR A 515 6.37 -18.23 21.73
C THR A 515 6.69 -19.44 20.87
N ARG A 516 6.21 -19.47 19.62
CA ARG A 516 6.42 -20.60 18.71
C ARG A 516 7.89 -20.77 18.36
N VAL A 517 8.61 -19.68 18.06
CA VAL A 517 10.05 -19.72 17.81
C VAL A 517 10.79 -20.26 19.03
N THR A 518 10.51 -19.72 20.23
CA THR A 518 11.16 -20.18 21.47
C THR A 518 10.90 -21.67 21.73
N ASN A 519 9.67 -22.13 21.53
CA ASN A 519 9.26 -23.52 21.76
C ASN A 519 9.82 -24.50 20.71
N THR A 520 10.10 -24.06 19.48
CA THR A 520 10.76 -24.90 18.47
C THR A 520 12.19 -25.26 18.89
N PHE A 521 12.90 -24.36 19.57
CA PHE A 521 14.31 -24.55 19.95
C PHE A 521 14.52 -24.93 21.42
N GLY A 522 13.44 -25.11 22.20
CA GLY A 522 13.53 -25.48 23.61
C GLY A 522 12.19 -25.87 24.21
N THR A 523 12.21 -26.76 25.20
CA THR A 523 10.99 -27.33 25.81
C THR A 523 10.67 -26.77 27.20
N ASN A 524 11.56 -25.96 27.77
CA ASN A 524 11.37 -25.38 29.10
C ASN A 524 10.44 -24.15 29.00
N PRO A 525 9.28 -24.14 29.68
CA PRO A 525 8.30 -23.06 29.58
C PRO A 525 8.87 -21.71 30.05
N ASN A 526 9.81 -21.71 31.00
CA ASN A 526 10.40 -20.50 31.57
C ASN A 526 11.35 -19.76 30.59
N LEU A 527 11.59 -20.32 29.40
CA LEU A 527 12.46 -19.70 28.40
C LEU A 527 11.78 -18.53 27.70
N LEU A 528 10.45 -18.48 27.68
CA LEU A 528 9.71 -17.40 27.05
C LEU A 528 9.89 -16.09 27.82
N GLU A 529 9.73 -16.12 29.14
CA GLU A 529 9.90 -14.95 30.01
C GLU A 529 11.35 -14.46 29.95
N LYS A 530 12.30 -15.39 29.94
CA LYS A 530 13.73 -15.07 29.76
C LYS A 530 14.00 -14.43 28.40
N ALA A 531 13.40 -14.95 27.32
CA ALA A 531 13.53 -14.36 26.00
C ALA A 531 12.94 -12.94 25.96
N ALA A 532 11.76 -12.72 26.55
CA ALA A 532 11.12 -11.41 26.62
C ALA A 532 12.00 -10.37 27.33
N GLN A 533 12.61 -10.71 28.47
CA GLN A 533 13.51 -9.80 29.19
C GLN A 533 14.82 -9.50 28.45
N ARG A 534 15.24 -10.39 27.54
CA ARG A 534 16.40 -10.18 26.64
C ARG A 534 16.03 -9.54 25.31
N SER A 535 14.75 -9.24 25.10
CA SER A 535 14.24 -8.66 23.87
C SER A 535 14.20 -7.14 23.95
N TYR A 536 14.07 -6.53 22.77
CA TYR A 536 13.90 -5.10 22.64
C TYR A 536 13.01 -4.79 21.44
N LEU A 537 12.07 -3.87 21.64
CA LEU A 537 11.09 -3.47 20.65
C LEU A 537 11.26 -2.00 20.28
N VAL A 538 11.36 -1.75 18.98
CA VAL A 538 11.25 -0.43 18.38
C VAL A 538 9.82 -0.29 17.88
N SER A 539 9.01 0.52 18.56
CA SER A 539 7.71 0.98 18.08
C SER A 539 7.93 2.12 17.10
N ALA A 540 7.87 1.80 15.82
CA ALA A 540 8.18 2.70 14.73
C ALA A 540 6.89 3.25 14.12
N ASP A 541 6.65 4.53 14.39
CA ASP A 541 5.47 5.25 13.94
C ASP A 541 5.82 6.73 13.77
N MET A 542 5.25 7.38 12.76
CA MET A 542 5.60 8.74 12.34
C MET A 542 5.54 9.75 13.49
N ALA A 543 6.29 10.84 13.36
CA ALA A 543 6.38 11.91 14.35
C ALA A 543 5.89 13.25 13.76
N HIS A 544 5.45 14.16 14.61
CA HIS A 544 5.06 15.49 14.17
C HIS A 544 6.28 16.39 13.95
N ALA A 545 6.46 16.85 12.72
CA ALA A 545 7.43 17.89 12.40
C ALA A 545 6.90 19.27 12.84
N LEU A 546 7.82 20.17 13.18
CA LEU A 546 7.52 21.57 13.49
C LEU A 546 6.80 22.23 12.31
N HIS A 547 5.51 22.52 12.50
CA HIS A 547 4.71 23.15 11.47
C HIS A 547 4.99 24.67 11.45
N PRO A 548 5.50 25.26 10.35
CA PRO A 548 5.93 26.66 10.33
C PRO A 548 4.77 27.65 10.53
N ASN A 549 3.54 27.30 10.15
CA ASN A 549 2.36 28.15 10.36
C ASN A 549 1.65 27.93 11.71
N TYR A 550 2.10 26.95 12.52
CA TYR A 550 1.49 26.58 13.80
C TYR A 550 2.57 26.19 14.82
N MET A 551 3.68 26.95 14.85
CA MET A 551 4.84 26.64 15.68
C MET A 551 4.49 26.60 17.18
N GLU A 552 3.49 27.38 17.60
CA GLU A 552 2.99 27.43 18.97
C GLU A 552 2.41 26.11 19.48
N LYS A 553 2.09 25.17 18.57
CA LYS A 553 1.61 23.82 18.92
C LYS A 553 2.70 22.88 19.42
N HIS A 554 3.98 23.22 19.21
CA HIS A 554 5.10 22.40 19.66
C HIS A 554 5.66 22.89 20.99
N GLU A 555 6.23 21.96 21.77
CA GLU A 555 7.05 22.31 22.93
C GLU A 555 8.33 23.00 22.43
N VAL A 556 8.77 24.07 23.09
CA VAL A 556 9.78 24.99 22.55
C VAL A 556 11.15 24.34 22.32
N ASN A 557 11.52 23.33 23.13
CA ASN A 557 12.79 22.62 23.07
C ASN A 557 12.70 21.26 22.37
N HIS A 558 11.50 20.80 21.99
CA HIS A 558 11.28 19.50 21.36
C HIS A 558 10.51 19.68 20.05
N GLN A 559 11.19 20.31 19.09
CA GLN A 559 10.64 20.71 17.79
C GLN A 559 11.33 19.94 16.66
N PRO A 560 10.87 18.72 16.32
CA PRO A 560 11.46 17.94 15.23
C PRO A 560 11.43 18.72 13.92
N LYS A 561 12.56 18.79 13.24
CA LYS A 561 12.69 19.41 11.92
C LYS A 561 12.74 18.33 10.86
N LEU A 562 12.16 18.63 9.69
CA LEU A 562 12.39 17.83 8.49
C LEU A 562 13.89 17.81 8.16
N HIS A 563 14.38 16.68 7.64
CA HIS A 563 15.79 16.33 7.40
C HIS A 563 16.65 16.27 8.67
N GLY A 564 16.04 16.37 9.85
CA GLY A 564 16.74 16.37 11.12
C GLY A 564 17.01 14.96 11.67
N GLY A 565 16.57 13.91 10.99
CA GLY A 565 16.74 12.53 11.44
C GLY A 565 15.58 12.01 12.28
N LEU A 566 15.70 10.74 12.67
CA LEU A 566 14.64 10.02 13.37
C LEU A 566 14.35 10.64 14.74
N VAL A 567 13.07 10.76 15.06
CA VAL A 567 12.59 11.39 16.30
C VAL A 567 12.38 10.31 17.36
N ILE A 568 12.97 10.49 18.54
CA ILE A 568 12.68 9.70 19.74
C ILE A 568 11.50 10.35 20.47
N LYS A 569 10.39 9.62 20.59
CA LYS A 569 9.12 10.13 21.11
C LYS A 569 9.01 9.82 22.60
N ASN A 570 8.90 10.85 23.43
CA ASN A 570 8.83 10.73 24.89
C ASN A 570 7.46 11.20 25.40
N ASN A 571 6.88 10.48 26.37
CA ASN A 571 5.70 10.95 27.09
C ASN A 571 5.61 10.27 28.47
N ALA A 572 5.67 11.05 29.55
CA ALA A 572 5.64 10.51 30.90
C ALA A 572 4.34 9.75 31.25
N ASN A 573 3.22 10.08 30.59
CA ASN A 573 1.93 9.40 30.75
C ASN A 573 1.82 8.12 29.90
N GLN A 574 2.95 7.59 29.42
CA GLN A 574 3.04 6.34 28.66
C GLN A 574 2.15 6.33 27.41
N ARG A 575 2.04 7.49 26.73
CA ARG A 575 1.53 7.57 25.35
C ARG A 575 2.55 7.03 24.34
N TYR A 576 3.81 7.07 24.75
CA TYR A 576 4.96 6.43 24.16
C TYR A 576 5.64 5.62 25.28
N ALA A 577 6.12 4.41 24.99
CA ALA A 577 6.76 3.51 25.95
C ALA A 577 8.23 3.88 26.24
N THR A 578 8.77 4.88 25.54
CA THR A 578 10.14 5.35 25.69
C THR A 578 10.47 5.77 27.12
N ASN A 579 11.64 5.35 27.59
CA ASN A 579 12.27 5.84 28.82
C ASN A 579 13.77 6.09 28.59
N ALA A 580 14.49 6.52 29.64
CA ALA A 580 15.93 6.82 29.55
C ALA A 580 16.77 5.62 29.09
N VAL A 581 16.43 4.42 29.56
CA VAL A 581 17.14 3.17 29.23
C VAL A 581 16.87 2.78 27.79
N THR A 582 15.61 2.80 27.35
CA THR A 582 15.28 2.38 25.99
C THR A 582 15.80 3.39 24.98
N SER A 583 15.67 4.70 25.22
CA SER A 583 16.25 5.72 24.35
C SER A 583 17.79 5.69 24.28
N PHE A 584 18.49 5.28 25.34
CA PHE A 584 19.96 5.17 25.34
C PHE A 584 20.47 4.28 24.20
N TYR A 585 19.93 3.06 24.06
CA TYR A 585 20.36 2.14 23.00
C TYR A 585 20.23 2.77 21.62
N PHE A 586 19.10 3.44 21.39
CA PHE A 586 18.81 4.06 20.11
C PHE A 586 19.79 5.21 19.82
N ARG A 587 20.12 6.04 20.82
CA ARG A 587 21.11 7.12 20.67
C ARG A 587 22.53 6.62 20.49
N GLU A 588 22.92 5.57 21.20
CA GLU A 588 24.27 5.00 21.13
C GLU A 588 24.50 4.37 19.74
N ILE A 589 23.51 3.66 19.22
CA ILE A 589 23.53 3.12 17.85
C ILE A 589 23.62 4.26 16.83
N ALA A 590 22.82 5.33 17.01
CA ALA A 590 22.90 6.52 16.15
C ALA A 590 24.30 7.14 16.15
N THR A 591 24.90 7.29 17.32
CA THR A 591 26.23 7.89 17.51
C THR A 591 27.30 7.05 16.82
N LYS A 592 27.25 5.72 16.98
CA LYS A 592 28.20 4.80 16.35
C LYS A 592 28.14 4.85 14.81
N HIS A 593 26.95 5.10 14.25
CA HIS A 593 26.71 5.14 12.81
C HIS A 593 26.63 6.58 12.24
N ASN A 594 26.91 7.60 13.05
CA ASN A 594 26.83 9.02 12.66
C ASN A 594 25.47 9.40 12.06
N LEU A 595 24.38 8.91 12.67
CA LEU A 595 23.01 9.18 12.26
C LEU A 595 22.38 10.28 13.13
N PRO A 596 21.69 11.26 12.53
CA PRO A 596 21.02 12.31 13.30
C PRO A 596 19.77 11.76 13.98
N VAL A 597 19.53 12.23 15.21
CA VAL A 597 18.32 11.95 16.00
C VAL A 597 17.80 13.22 16.63
N GLN A 598 16.49 13.25 16.85
CA GLN A 598 15.78 14.37 17.46
C GLN A 598 14.90 13.89 18.60
N ASP A 599 14.33 14.82 19.35
CA ASP A 599 13.45 14.54 20.46
C ASP A 599 12.08 15.20 20.27
N PHE A 600 11.04 14.46 20.63
CA PHE A 600 9.68 14.96 20.69
C PHE A 600 9.04 14.68 22.05
N VAL A 601 8.41 15.71 22.59
CA VAL A 601 7.43 15.59 23.67
C VAL A 601 6.31 16.59 23.37
N VAL A 602 5.07 16.19 23.62
CA VAL A 602 3.94 17.11 23.51
C VAL A 602 4.01 18.17 24.60
N ARG A 603 3.44 19.36 24.36
CA ARG A 603 3.26 20.37 25.41
C ARG A 603 2.39 19.82 26.54
N ASN A 604 2.63 20.27 27.76
CA ASN A 604 1.89 19.82 28.95
C ASN A 604 0.39 20.17 28.91
N ASP A 605 -0.01 21.20 28.16
CA ASP A 605 -1.39 21.66 28.01
C ASP A 605 -2.13 21.00 26.83
N MET A 606 -1.52 20.00 26.18
CA MET A 606 -2.06 19.29 25.03
C MET A 606 -1.96 17.77 25.23
N SER A 607 -2.93 17.03 24.71
CA SER A 607 -2.86 15.58 24.62
C SER A 607 -2.15 15.15 23.32
N CYS A 608 -1.66 13.91 23.31
CA CYS A 608 -1.18 13.23 22.10
C CYS A 608 -1.86 11.86 21.98
N GLY A 609 -1.86 11.31 20.77
CA GLY A 609 -2.25 9.92 20.51
C GLY A 609 -1.34 8.93 21.24
N SER A 610 -1.82 7.71 21.43
CA SER A 610 -0.98 6.58 21.86
C SER A 610 -0.62 5.76 20.63
N THR A 611 0.56 5.16 20.63
CA THR A 611 1.03 4.25 19.57
C THR A 611 0.80 2.79 19.96
N ILE A 612 1.25 1.87 19.11
CA ILE A 612 1.40 0.44 19.43
C ILE A 612 2.43 0.16 20.54
N GLY A 613 3.33 1.10 20.84
CA GLY A 613 4.45 0.90 21.77
C GLY A 613 3.99 0.50 23.17
N PRO A 614 3.17 1.32 23.86
CA PRO A 614 2.59 0.97 25.14
C PRO A 614 1.73 -0.30 25.12
N ILE A 615 1.03 -0.56 24.01
CA ILE A 615 0.17 -1.75 23.84
C ILE A 615 1.03 -3.02 23.85
N LEU A 616 2.11 -3.05 23.05
CA LEU A 616 3.02 -4.18 22.96
C LEU A 616 3.88 -4.34 24.21
N ALA A 617 4.38 -3.23 24.76
CA ALA A 617 5.19 -3.24 25.98
C ALA A 617 4.40 -3.82 27.16
N SER A 618 3.16 -3.38 27.36
CA SER A 618 2.30 -3.89 28.43
C SER A 618 1.78 -5.31 28.18
N GLY A 619 1.51 -5.66 26.92
CA GLY A 619 1.00 -6.99 26.55
C GLY A 619 2.05 -8.11 26.57
N VAL A 620 3.33 -7.79 26.32
CA VAL A 620 4.41 -8.79 26.17
C VAL A 620 5.53 -8.63 27.20
N GLY A 621 5.64 -7.47 27.85
CA GLY A 621 6.69 -7.21 28.83
C GLY A 621 8.08 -6.96 28.22
N ILE A 622 8.13 -6.52 26.96
CA ILE A 622 9.38 -6.21 26.24
C ILE A 622 9.70 -4.72 26.37
N ARG A 623 10.97 -4.41 26.65
CA ARG A 623 11.49 -3.04 26.71
C ARG A 623 11.31 -2.35 25.36
N THR A 624 10.65 -1.19 25.36
CA THR A 624 10.19 -0.55 24.11
C THR A 624 10.63 0.91 24.00
N VAL A 625 11.05 1.32 22.80
CA VAL A 625 11.26 2.72 22.42
C VAL A 625 10.29 3.09 21.31
N ASP A 626 9.71 4.28 21.38
CA ASP A 626 8.89 4.85 20.32
C ASP A 626 9.69 5.86 19.51
N VAL A 627 9.70 5.66 18.20
CA VAL A 627 10.47 6.47 17.25
C VAL A 627 9.71 6.70 15.95
N GLY A 628 10.06 7.74 15.19
CA GLY A 628 9.40 8.05 13.92
C GLY A 628 10.12 9.07 13.05
N ALA A 629 9.94 9.01 11.74
CA ALA A 629 10.34 10.11 10.87
C ALA A 629 9.40 11.32 11.08
N PRO A 630 9.91 12.55 11.07
CA PRO A 630 9.07 13.74 11.19
C PRO A 630 8.25 13.95 9.89
N GLN A 631 6.96 14.22 10.05
CA GLN A 631 6.06 14.59 8.96
C GLN A 631 5.12 15.75 9.32
N LEU A 632 4.57 16.37 8.29
CA LEU A 632 3.48 17.34 8.39
C LEU A 632 2.16 16.73 7.91
N SER A 633 1.07 17.32 8.38
CA SER A 633 -0.30 16.99 7.95
C SER A 633 -0.72 15.54 8.20
N MET A 634 -0.23 14.93 9.28
CA MET A 634 -0.60 13.57 9.70
C MET A 634 -2.11 13.34 9.68
N HIS A 635 -2.52 12.18 9.15
CA HIS A 635 -3.92 11.77 8.89
C HIS A 635 -4.65 12.54 7.77
N SER A 636 -3.95 13.36 6.99
CA SER A 636 -4.45 13.92 5.73
C SER A 636 -4.54 12.85 4.65
N ILE A 637 -5.43 13.02 3.66
CA ILE A 637 -5.38 12.20 2.44
C ILE A 637 -4.03 12.36 1.70
N ARG A 638 -3.32 13.47 1.94
CA ARG A 638 -1.99 13.75 1.42
C ARG A 638 -1.13 14.47 2.44
N GLU A 639 -0.08 13.79 2.87
CA GLU A 639 0.86 14.14 3.92
C GLU A 639 2.21 14.53 3.31
N ILE A 640 3.13 15.04 4.15
CA ILE A 640 4.45 15.50 3.71
C ILE A 640 5.54 15.02 4.67
N CYS A 641 6.57 14.35 4.16
CA CYS A 641 7.82 14.10 4.89
C CYS A 641 9.04 14.48 4.05
N ALA A 642 10.22 14.48 4.66
CA ALA A 642 11.47 14.81 3.98
C ALA A 642 12.15 13.56 3.38
N VAL A 643 12.81 13.74 2.24
CA VAL A 643 13.51 12.64 1.55
C VAL A 643 14.64 12.04 2.40
N ASP A 644 15.38 12.89 3.13
CA ASP A 644 16.52 12.44 3.94
C ASP A 644 16.07 11.66 5.18
N ASP A 645 14.90 12.00 5.76
CA ASP A 645 14.38 11.30 6.93
C ASP A 645 14.00 9.85 6.64
N VAL A 646 13.53 9.54 5.43
CA VAL A 646 13.31 8.14 4.99
C VAL A 646 14.62 7.38 5.02
N LYS A 647 15.69 7.99 4.49
CA LYS A 647 17.02 7.38 4.45
C LYS A 647 17.60 7.20 5.86
N TYR A 648 17.52 8.23 6.72
CA TYR A 648 17.99 8.15 8.10
C TYR A 648 17.24 7.08 8.89
N SER A 649 15.92 7.00 8.74
CA SER A 649 15.10 5.97 9.39
C SER A 649 15.53 4.58 8.97
N TYR A 650 15.66 4.40 7.66
CA TYR A 650 16.10 3.15 7.08
C TYR A 650 17.49 2.71 7.62
N GLU A 651 18.50 3.57 7.54
CA GLU A 651 19.86 3.25 8.01
C GLU A 651 19.90 3.01 9.52
N HIS A 652 19.09 3.72 10.31
CA HIS A 652 19.02 3.50 11.75
C HIS A 652 18.43 2.12 12.08
N PHE A 653 17.34 1.72 11.44
CA PHE A 653 16.75 0.40 11.65
C PHE A 653 17.69 -0.74 11.24
N LYS A 654 18.49 -0.55 10.18
CA LYS A 654 19.57 -1.48 9.83
C LYS A 654 20.64 -1.55 10.91
N ALA A 655 21.13 -0.39 11.37
CA ALA A 655 22.13 -0.31 12.42
C ALA A 655 21.64 -0.96 13.72
N PHE A 656 20.36 -0.82 14.05
CA PHE A 656 19.72 -1.48 15.19
C PHE A 656 19.87 -3.00 15.13
N TYR A 657 19.50 -3.62 14.00
CA TYR A 657 19.63 -5.08 13.85
C TYR A 657 21.08 -5.58 13.91
N GLN A 658 22.04 -4.75 13.50
CA GLN A 658 23.46 -5.13 13.46
C GLN A 658 24.16 -4.97 14.81
N GLU A 659 23.74 -4.00 15.63
CA GLU A 659 24.49 -3.57 16.81
C GLU A 659 23.87 -3.97 18.13
N PHE A 660 22.54 -4.11 18.18
CA PHE A 660 21.80 -4.21 19.44
C PHE A 660 22.27 -5.38 20.30
N SER A 661 22.46 -6.57 19.73
CA SER A 661 22.91 -7.76 20.45
C SER A 661 24.25 -7.56 21.20
N HIS A 662 25.18 -6.83 20.59
CA HIS A 662 26.48 -6.52 21.18
C HIS A 662 26.42 -5.40 22.21
N LEU A 663 25.51 -4.44 22.02
CA LEU A 663 25.34 -3.30 22.92
C LEU A 663 24.58 -3.69 24.19
N ASP A 664 23.56 -4.56 24.06
CA ASP A 664 22.72 -5.00 25.18
C ASP A 664 23.53 -5.63 26.32
N GLY A 665 24.51 -6.46 25.99
CA GLY A 665 25.39 -7.09 26.99
C GLY A 665 26.33 -6.14 27.73
N LYS A 666 26.38 -4.85 27.36
CA LYS A 666 27.25 -3.85 28.00
C LYS A 666 26.53 -2.96 29.01
N MET A 667 25.21 -3.07 29.10
CA MET A 667 24.40 -2.21 29.95
C MET A 667 23.76 -3.02 31.08
N VAL A 668 23.92 -2.55 32.31
CA VAL A 668 23.31 -3.15 33.51
C VAL A 668 22.41 -2.10 34.14
N VAL A 669 21.14 -2.43 34.28
CA VAL A 669 20.13 -1.59 34.98
C VAL A 669 19.54 -2.38 36.15
N ASP A 670 19.08 -3.60 35.87
CA ASP A 670 18.58 -4.56 36.85
C ASP A 670 19.40 -5.87 36.77
N ILE A 671 19.51 -6.60 37.89
CA ILE A 671 20.28 -7.86 38.04
C ILE A 671 19.34 -9.05 38.20
#